data_AF-A0A9N8HH32-F1
#
_entry.id   AF-A0A9N8HH32-F1
#
_cell.length_a   1.000
_cell.length_b   1.000
_cell.length_c   1.000
_cell.angle_alpha   90.00
_cell.angle_beta   90.00
_cell.angle_gamma   90.00
#
_symmetry.space_group_name_H-M   'P 1'
#
loop_
_entity.id
_entity.type
_entity.pdbx_description
1 polymer ?
#
loop_
_entity_poly.entity_id
_entity_poly.type
_entity_poly.pdbx_seq_one_letter_code
_entity_poly.pdbx_strand_id
1 'polypeptide(L)'
;MAYSFPAFALSALSFLGSQATAFDYSIVGAGEISLTDVETDITDIRTIFTNELVAVTVSGLEWEESNESASNGTDLLHWETLVGGSVQARGSFDLSSLPSRELPFSLEAGEIKVDKAGRYEIEVILTVDQSEATTFAEFEAYAAAASLVPLLVVLFLAMGTQMVELSLLSAVFVGACMVSGNIKDGFKTTLDDYILNSLSSVDHGYVYLFTLFLSGMVGMLQKSGGMIGFTQAIAQYAKSPRAGQVATFAICCCVFFDDYTNLLLTGSSVKPLTDLLFISREKIAFIVDATAAPLASLTPISSWVGFEVSLIQTEISRLEAIYGAENLTIDTSAIAVFLQSIKYRYYPIFMVVLIPFLIYSQRDFGPMLVAERKARVYRRNDGGDGRAKHSGDENTEANEPRPDTPRKAWNMAVPIALLVFFIFYLLIRTGDDGSGTQSFTEKIESSDSYSALLWGTMGATGVTLLFYLFQFVYDGEIVLPTWTVFKSCMGLSHSDAPASQEDNYLANNVSINEVEGEESSLIANPPKARSLMSVYDSVEAFLCGMGKIFPALIVLTLAWASGSIMTAVGCDRLFSRWITQGISAQAMPTISFIISVFMALATGSSWGTMTILFPLLCVPTYQVANGDPTIFYATVAGILSGSVAGDHVSPISDTTVISSMSCGCKLLGHVITQAPYATIVSLVSILFGTIPIGHDAFPNIVGILLGVVAIGLFVYLLCAPILSPTGRFDPITQLWLRFRKESPLTQLQADTIIRCQDMDENEPMLPSVNDDKHEDEATSIANVSSADASGVAEASKMVSDDGDSNSRGSSEPKEEENKAEGHSIQWVELSV
;
A
#
# COMPACT_ATOMS: atom_id res chain seq x y z
N MET A 1 29.24 40.47 4.55
CA MET A 1 30.51 41.16 4.89
C MET A 1 30.87 40.73 6.31
N ALA A 2 31.85 39.82 6.44
CA ALA A 2 32.46 39.29 7.66
C ALA A 2 31.54 38.55 8.68
N TYR A 3 32.16 37.62 9.42
CA TYR A 3 31.65 36.75 10.50
C TYR A 3 30.97 35.46 10.03
N SER A 4 31.26 34.26 10.56
CA SER A 4 32.33 33.72 11.41
C SER A 4 31.93 32.25 11.62
N PHE A 5 32.78 31.30 11.25
CA PHE A 5 32.60 29.87 11.53
C PHE A 5 32.44 29.65 13.05
N PRO A 6 31.39 28.96 13.53
CA PRO A 6 31.38 28.46 14.90
C PRO A 6 32.17 27.15 14.97
N ALA A 7 33.19 27.16 15.81
CA ALA A 7 33.85 25.96 16.32
C ALA A 7 32.88 25.18 17.22
N PHE A 8 32.65 23.90 16.94
CA PHE A 8 32.75 22.76 17.87
C PHE A 8 32.09 21.51 17.28
N ALA A 9 32.89 20.48 17.03
CA ALA A 9 32.50 19.08 17.20
C ALA A 9 33.78 18.27 17.48
N LEU A 10 34.36 18.53 18.65
CA LEU A 10 35.50 17.81 19.20
C LEU A 10 34.97 17.02 20.40
N SER A 11 34.34 15.88 20.14
CA SER A 11 34.06 14.86 21.16
C SER A 11 33.64 13.53 20.54
N ALA A 12 34.61 12.63 20.33
CA ALA A 12 34.57 11.23 20.81
C ALA A 12 35.61 10.38 20.07
N LEU A 13 36.79 10.20 20.66
CA LEU A 13 37.39 8.88 20.96
C LEU A 13 38.81 9.08 21.47
N SER A 14 38.93 9.03 22.80
CA SER A 14 40.18 8.72 23.47
C SER A 14 40.57 7.27 23.18
N PHE A 15 41.46 7.06 22.22
CA PHE A 15 42.35 5.91 22.20
C PHE A 15 43.77 6.40 21.91
N LEU A 16 44.71 6.00 22.74
CA LEU A 16 46.08 6.51 22.82
C LEU A 16 46.81 6.44 21.47
N GLY A 17 46.95 7.60 20.82
CA GLY A 17 47.87 7.86 19.71
C GLY A 17 48.42 9.28 19.87
N SER A 18 49.74 9.42 19.76
CA SER A 18 50.52 10.66 19.84
C SER A 18 49.82 11.87 19.19
N GLN A 19 49.67 13.00 19.90
CA GLN A 19 49.33 14.26 19.27
C GLN A 19 50.55 14.79 18.50
N ALA A 20 50.52 14.54 17.19
CA ALA A 20 51.56 14.88 16.22
C ALA A 20 51.58 16.38 15.91
N THR A 21 52.78 16.95 15.69
CA THR A 21 52.98 18.33 15.23
C THR A 21 53.46 18.31 13.77
N ALA A 22 52.79 19.04 12.87
CA ALA A 22 52.92 18.99 11.41
C ALA A 22 54.32 19.06 10.73
N PHE A 23 55.42 19.33 11.45
CA PHE A 23 56.73 19.66 10.85
C PHE A 23 57.56 18.47 10.37
N ASP A 24 57.13 17.23 10.67
CA ASP A 24 57.90 16.01 10.43
C ASP A 24 57.05 14.94 9.71
N TYR A 25 56.15 15.29 8.79
CA TYR A 25 55.23 14.30 8.18
C TYR A 25 55.25 14.31 6.65
N SER A 26 55.21 13.13 6.06
CA SER A 26 54.98 12.90 4.63
C SER A 26 53.57 12.34 4.41
N ILE A 27 52.95 12.70 3.29
CA ILE A 27 51.69 12.07 2.88
C ILE A 27 52.01 10.69 2.26
N VAL A 28 51.31 9.65 2.72
CA VAL A 28 51.58 8.26 2.31
C VAL A 28 50.37 7.61 1.65
N GLY A 29 49.18 8.12 1.94
CA GLY A 29 47.93 7.62 1.38
C GLY A 29 46.87 8.70 1.26
N ALA A 30 45.99 8.50 0.30
CA ALA A 30 44.76 9.25 0.14
C ALA A 30 43.62 8.24 -0.02
N GLY A 31 42.55 8.42 0.75
CA GLY A 31 41.39 7.55 0.73
C GLY A 31 40.45 7.87 -0.42
N GLU A 32 39.16 7.97 -0.13
CA GLU A 32 38.11 8.09 -1.13
C GLU A 32 37.92 9.52 -1.63
N ILE A 33 37.57 9.64 -2.91
CA ILE A 33 37.10 10.88 -3.52
C ILE A 33 35.58 10.94 -3.38
N SER A 34 35.07 11.98 -2.73
CA SER A 34 33.67 12.34 -2.74
C SER A 34 33.42 13.55 -3.63
N LEU A 35 32.25 13.55 -4.28
CA LEU A 35 31.83 14.60 -5.19
C LEU A 35 30.62 15.32 -4.59
N THR A 36 30.62 16.64 -4.66
CA THR A 36 29.54 17.47 -4.13
C THR A 36 29.04 18.43 -5.18
N ASP A 37 27.73 18.46 -5.37
CA ASP A 37 27.07 19.43 -6.25
C ASP A 37 27.13 20.82 -5.62
N VAL A 38 27.83 21.76 -6.27
CA VAL A 38 28.09 23.11 -5.74
C VAL A 38 26.82 23.95 -5.62
N GLU A 39 25.76 23.61 -6.35
CA GLU A 39 24.52 24.39 -6.36
C GLU A 39 23.48 23.87 -5.35
N THR A 40 23.49 22.57 -5.06
CA THR A 40 22.49 21.93 -4.18
C THR A 40 23.07 21.44 -2.84
N ASP A 41 24.39 21.48 -2.68
CA ASP A 41 25.16 20.94 -1.54
C ASP A 41 24.94 19.44 -1.31
N ILE A 42 24.49 18.69 -2.33
CA ILE A 42 24.32 17.24 -2.25
C ILE A 42 25.67 16.56 -2.45
N THR A 43 26.11 15.83 -1.42
CA THR A 43 27.40 15.11 -1.37
C THR A 43 27.30 13.68 -1.89
N ASP A 44 28.44 13.02 -2.07
CA ASP A 44 28.61 11.62 -2.50
C ASP A 44 27.88 11.28 -3.81
N ILE A 45 27.90 12.21 -4.76
CA ILE A 45 27.24 12.00 -6.05
C ILE A 45 28.00 10.97 -6.89
N ARG A 46 27.25 10.00 -7.45
CA ARG A 46 27.82 8.97 -8.34
C ARG A 46 27.88 9.38 -9.81
N THR A 47 27.16 10.43 -10.18
CA THR A 47 27.02 10.89 -11.57
C THR A 47 27.10 12.41 -11.64
N ILE A 48 27.67 12.95 -12.72
CA ILE A 48 27.83 14.41 -12.93
C ILE A 48 26.99 14.83 -14.14
N PHE A 49 26.29 15.97 -14.09
CA PHE A 49 25.66 16.47 -15.31
C PHE A 49 26.63 17.27 -16.16
N THR A 50 26.49 17.13 -17.48
CA THR A 50 27.30 17.93 -18.41
C THR A 50 27.08 19.42 -18.19
N ASN A 51 28.16 20.19 -18.19
CA ASN A 51 28.25 21.62 -17.93
C ASN A 51 28.02 22.04 -16.46
N GLU A 52 27.97 21.08 -15.54
CA GLU A 52 27.82 21.33 -14.11
C GLU A 52 29.16 21.55 -13.42
N LEU A 53 29.15 22.38 -12.38
CA LEU A 53 30.28 22.58 -11.48
C LEU A 53 30.15 21.64 -10.28
N VAL A 54 31.18 20.84 -10.02
CA VAL A 54 31.20 19.85 -8.92
C VAL A 54 32.45 20.05 -8.09
N ALA A 55 32.29 20.15 -6.77
CA ALA A 55 33.40 20.18 -5.83
C ALA A 55 33.94 18.76 -5.60
N VAL A 56 35.26 18.62 -5.59
CA VAL A 56 35.96 17.37 -5.35
C VAL A 56 36.54 17.42 -3.95
N THR A 57 36.21 16.46 -3.10
CA THR A 57 36.77 16.34 -1.76
C THR A 57 37.48 15.00 -1.64
N VAL A 58 38.69 15.00 -1.11
CA VAL A 58 39.44 13.78 -0.78
C VAL A 58 39.37 13.57 0.71
N SER A 59 38.96 12.38 1.14
CA SER A 59 38.89 11.98 2.56
C SER A 59 39.86 10.83 2.84
N GLY A 60 40.20 10.61 4.12
CA GLY A 60 41.10 9.53 4.51
C GLY A 60 42.55 9.81 4.15
N LEU A 61 43.02 11.04 4.36
CA LEU A 61 44.44 11.38 4.18
C LEU A 61 45.28 10.68 5.27
N GLU A 62 46.25 9.88 4.83
CA GLU A 62 47.16 9.13 5.68
C GLU A 62 48.54 9.78 5.71
N TRP A 63 49.05 9.98 6.92
CA TRP A 63 50.29 10.70 7.20
C TRP A 63 51.26 9.80 7.95
N GLU A 64 52.53 9.82 7.58
CA GLU A 64 53.61 9.09 8.28
C GLU A 64 54.71 10.05 8.70
N GLU A 65 55.34 9.76 9.85
CA GLU A 65 56.43 10.56 10.38
C GLU A 65 57.67 10.41 9.48
N SER A 66 58.12 11.52 8.92
CA SER A 66 59.31 11.65 8.10
C SER A 66 60.56 11.31 8.92
N ASN A 67 61.34 10.35 8.44
CA ASN A 67 62.63 9.99 9.02
C ASN A 67 63.77 10.98 8.66
N GLU A 68 63.50 11.99 7.85
CA GLU A 68 64.50 12.96 7.39
C GLU A 68 64.50 14.21 8.27
N SER A 69 65.65 14.52 8.87
CA SER A 69 65.85 15.67 9.75
C SER A 69 65.36 17.00 9.14
N ALA A 70 64.30 17.54 9.74
CA ALA A 70 63.63 18.83 9.50
C ALA A 70 64.54 20.05 9.26
N SER A 71 65.08 20.21 8.05
CA SER A 71 65.83 21.44 7.77
C SER A 71 65.52 22.15 6.45
N ASN A 72 64.65 21.62 5.57
CA ASN A 72 64.28 22.31 4.32
C ASN A 72 62.88 21.95 3.75
N GLY A 73 61.95 21.43 4.56
CA GLY A 73 60.56 21.22 4.13
C GLY A 73 59.79 22.54 3.98
N THR A 74 58.89 22.62 3.01
CA THR A 74 58.07 23.81 2.72
C THR A 74 56.75 23.83 3.48
N ASP A 75 56.37 22.71 4.11
CA ASP A 75 55.10 22.49 4.84
C ASP A 75 53.84 22.85 4.01
N LEU A 76 53.99 22.91 2.69
CA LEU A 76 52.92 23.25 1.75
C LEU A 76 52.37 21.97 1.13
N LEU A 77 51.11 21.67 1.45
CA LEU A 77 50.34 20.64 0.76
C LEU A 77 49.82 21.20 -0.55
N HIS A 78 50.36 20.71 -1.65
CA HIS A 78 49.88 20.99 -3.00
C HIS A 78 48.89 19.92 -3.45
N TRP A 79 47.87 20.33 -4.21
CA TRP A 79 47.00 19.39 -4.90
C TRP A 79 46.79 19.77 -6.35
N GLU A 80 46.72 18.76 -7.21
CA GLU A 80 46.26 18.87 -8.59
C GLU A 80 45.11 17.89 -8.81
N THR A 81 43.99 18.39 -9.33
CA THR A 81 42.83 17.58 -9.67
C THR A 81 42.73 17.49 -11.19
N LEU A 82 42.87 16.28 -11.71
CA LEU A 82 42.83 15.96 -13.12
C LEU A 82 41.54 15.21 -13.45
N VAL A 83 40.97 15.51 -14.62
CA VAL A 83 39.85 14.76 -15.19
C VAL A 83 40.26 14.30 -16.59
N GLY A 84 40.28 12.98 -16.80
CA GLY A 84 40.73 12.38 -18.07
C GLY A 84 42.16 12.79 -18.46
N GLY A 85 43.04 12.95 -17.48
CA GLY A 85 44.43 13.39 -17.66
C GLY A 85 44.62 14.89 -17.93
N SER A 86 43.54 15.69 -17.85
CA SER A 86 43.62 17.15 -17.98
C SER A 86 43.44 17.83 -16.62
N VAL A 87 44.37 18.71 -16.25
CA VAL A 87 44.30 19.44 -14.97
C VAL A 87 43.13 20.43 -15.01
N GLN A 88 42.19 20.26 -14.08
CA GLN A 88 41.00 21.10 -13.93
C GLN A 88 41.15 22.10 -12.77
N ALA A 89 41.71 21.66 -11.64
CA ALA A 89 41.93 22.51 -10.47
C ALA A 89 43.33 22.29 -9.87
N ARG A 90 43.86 23.34 -9.24
CA ARG A 90 45.12 23.32 -8.50
C ARG A 90 45.00 24.21 -7.27
N GLY A 91 45.66 23.82 -6.19
CA GLY A 91 45.82 24.71 -5.04
C GLY A 91 46.94 24.28 -4.11
N SER A 92 47.08 25.05 -3.04
CA SER A 92 48.06 24.81 -1.99
C SER A 92 47.51 25.21 -0.63
N PHE A 93 47.80 24.41 0.38
CA PHE A 93 47.39 24.62 1.77
C PHE A 93 48.63 24.59 2.66
N ASP A 94 48.81 25.63 3.48
CA ASP A 94 49.95 25.74 4.39
C ASP A 94 49.63 24.99 5.70
N LEU A 95 50.28 23.84 5.91
CA LEU A 95 50.08 23.01 7.09
C LEU A 95 50.55 23.70 8.38
N SER A 96 51.49 24.64 8.28
CA SER A 96 51.99 25.40 9.44
C SER A 96 50.95 26.38 10.00
N SER A 97 49.93 26.73 9.19
CA SER A 97 48.88 27.68 9.55
C SER A 97 47.74 27.07 10.39
N LEU A 98 47.75 25.75 10.63
CA LEU A 98 46.69 25.03 11.33
C LEU A 98 46.66 25.38 12.84
N PRO A 99 45.51 25.85 13.37
CA PRO A 99 45.40 26.39 14.73
C PRO A 99 45.62 25.35 15.84
N SER A 100 45.38 24.06 15.59
CA SER A 100 45.67 22.94 16.50
C SER A 100 46.91 22.11 16.11
N ARG A 101 47.56 22.43 14.97
CA ARG A 101 48.63 21.62 14.34
C ARG A 101 48.26 20.15 14.06
N GLU A 102 46.97 19.80 14.11
CA GLU A 102 46.45 18.50 13.74
C GLU A 102 46.37 18.41 12.21
N LEU A 103 46.93 17.34 11.64
CA LEU A 103 46.94 17.13 10.19
C LEU A 103 45.51 16.87 9.67
N PRO A 104 45.15 17.39 8.49
CA PRO A 104 43.81 17.25 7.96
C PRO A 104 43.52 15.80 7.56
N PHE A 105 42.32 15.32 7.89
CA PHE A 105 41.81 14.02 7.44
C PHE A 105 41.12 14.10 6.07
N SER A 106 40.65 15.28 5.68
CA SER A 106 40.03 15.55 4.38
C SER A 106 40.49 16.89 3.80
N LEU A 107 40.42 17.02 2.47
CA LEU A 107 40.79 18.21 1.72
C LEU A 107 39.82 18.45 0.57
N GLU A 108 39.30 19.66 0.44
CA GLU A 108 38.57 20.11 -0.74
C GLU A 108 39.57 20.38 -1.88
N ALA A 109 39.63 19.46 -2.83
CA ALA A 109 40.55 19.44 -3.97
C ALA A 109 40.05 20.28 -5.17
N GLY A 110 39.27 21.32 -4.91
CA GLY A 110 38.77 22.27 -5.91
C GLY A 110 37.57 21.77 -6.73
N GLU A 111 37.19 22.54 -7.74
CA GLU A 111 35.99 22.33 -8.54
C GLU A 111 36.32 21.81 -9.95
N ILE A 112 35.51 20.90 -10.46
CA ILE A 112 35.62 20.33 -11.80
C ILE A 112 34.37 20.59 -12.63
N LYS A 113 34.54 20.60 -13.95
CA LYS A 113 33.46 20.71 -14.93
C LYS A 113 33.73 19.88 -16.17
N VAL A 114 32.71 19.19 -16.66
CA VAL A 114 32.79 18.33 -17.85
C VAL A 114 31.74 18.72 -18.88
N ASP A 115 32.15 18.94 -20.12
CA ASP A 115 31.25 19.45 -21.18
C ASP A 115 30.60 18.35 -22.03
N LYS A 116 31.17 17.13 -22.05
CA LYS A 116 30.73 16.03 -22.91
C LYS A 116 30.28 14.82 -22.09
N ALA A 117 29.25 14.14 -22.57
CA ALA A 117 28.82 12.88 -21.96
C ALA A 117 29.85 11.76 -22.18
N GLY A 118 30.00 10.90 -21.18
CA GLY A 118 30.90 9.76 -21.20
C GLY A 118 31.47 9.44 -19.81
N ARG A 119 32.28 8.38 -19.76
CA ARG A 119 33.01 7.95 -18.57
C ARG A 119 34.30 8.75 -18.42
N TYR A 120 34.54 9.23 -17.21
CA TYR A 120 35.74 9.96 -16.85
C TYR A 120 36.36 9.40 -15.58
N GLU A 121 37.68 9.54 -15.49
CA GLU A 121 38.46 9.25 -14.30
C GLU A 121 38.92 10.59 -13.71
N ILE A 122 38.67 10.77 -12.42
CA ILE A 122 39.22 11.83 -11.59
C ILE A 122 40.46 11.28 -10.93
N GLU A 123 41.55 12.01 -11.06
CA GLU A 123 42.80 11.74 -10.39
C GLU A 123 43.12 12.96 -9.53
N VAL A 124 43.30 12.76 -8.22
CA VAL A 124 43.77 13.82 -7.32
C VAL A 124 45.17 13.45 -6.86
N ILE A 125 46.13 14.29 -7.24
CA ILE A 125 47.53 14.17 -6.87
C ILE A 125 47.80 15.14 -5.72
N LEU A 126 48.23 14.62 -4.59
CA LEU A 126 48.59 15.37 -3.40
C LEU A 126 50.10 15.30 -3.21
N THR A 127 50.74 16.45 -3.03
CA THR A 127 52.20 16.54 -2.90
C THR A 127 52.56 17.36 -1.67
N VAL A 128 53.41 16.79 -0.81
CA VAL A 128 54.04 17.49 0.31
C VAL A 128 55.53 17.27 0.19
N ASP A 129 56.28 18.34 -0.07
CA ASP A 129 57.72 18.33 -0.33
C ASP A 129 58.14 17.33 -1.44
N GLN A 130 58.67 16.16 -1.08
CA GLN A 130 59.06 15.09 -2.02
C GLN A 130 58.13 13.87 -1.99
N SER A 131 57.12 13.88 -1.12
CA SER A 131 56.13 12.81 -0.98
C SER A 131 54.89 13.11 -1.83
N GLU A 132 54.39 12.08 -2.51
CA GLU A 132 53.23 12.17 -3.39
C GLU A 132 52.26 11.02 -3.06
N ALA A 133 50.98 11.35 -2.94
CA ALA A 133 49.90 10.39 -2.81
C ALA A 133 48.85 10.69 -3.88
N THR A 134 48.37 9.63 -4.55
CA THR A 134 47.39 9.75 -5.64
C THR A 134 46.18 8.91 -5.32
N THR A 135 44.99 9.48 -5.52
CA THR A 135 43.73 8.75 -5.45
C THR A 135 42.92 8.93 -6.73
N PHE A 136 42.10 7.93 -7.05
CA PHE A 136 41.35 7.84 -8.30
C PHE A 136 39.88 7.53 -8.01
N ALA A 137 38.99 8.11 -8.80
CA ALA A 137 37.58 7.75 -8.83
C ALA A 137 37.03 7.85 -10.25
N GLU A 138 36.14 6.94 -10.60
CA GLU A 138 35.45 6.98 -11.89
C GLU A 138 34.03 7.52 -11.72
N PHE A 139 33.58 8.28 -12.71
CA PHE A 139 32.19 8.75 -12.77
C PHE A 139 31.66 8.75 -14.20
N GLU A 140 30.34 8.69 -14.31
CA GLU A 140 29.62 8.87 -15.57
C GLU A 140 29.07 10.30 -15.65
N ALA A 141 29.28 10.93 -16.81
CA ALA A 141 28.71 12.24 -17.11
C ALA A 141 27.66 12.14 -18.22
N TYR A 142 26.50 12.76 -18.03
CA TYR A 142 25.45 12.83 -19.05
C TYR A 142 24.59 14.09 -18.90
N ALA A 143 23.72 14.35 -19.88
CA ALA A 143 22.83 15.51 -19.83
C ALA A 143 21.84 15.37 -18.66
N ALA A 144 21.60 16.46 -17.93
CA ALA A 144 20.68 16.44 -16.77
C ALA A 144 19.31 15.84 -17.11
N ALA A 145 18.73 16.14 -18.27
CA ALA A 145 17.46 15.58 -18.71
C ALA A 145 17.45 14.04 -18.85
N ALA A 146 18.62 13.40 -19.02
CA ALA A 146 18.70 11.95 -19.11
C ALA A 146 18.46 11.26 -17.75
N SER A 147 18.65 11.95 -16.61
CA SER A 147 18.33 11.39 -15.28
C SER A 147 16.83 11.08 -15.11
N LEU A 148 15.96 11.67 -15.94
CA LEU A 148 14.53 11.38 -15.96
C LEU A 148 14.19 10.06 -16.67
N VAL A 149 15.13 9.45 -17.40
CA VAL A 149 14.85 8.24 -18.20
C VAL A 149 14.28 7.10 -17.34
N PRO A 150 14.87 6.73 -16.19
CA PRO A 150 14.30 5.69 -15.33
C PRO A 150 12.87 6.01 -14.87
N LEU A 151 12.61 7.28 -14.50
CA LEU A 151 11.27 7.75 -14.11
C LEU A 151 10.25 7.61 -15.25
N LEU A 152 10.63 8.02 -16.47
CA LEU A 152 9.79 7.88 -17.66
C LEU A 152 9.55 6.41 -18.01
N VAL A 153 10.55 5.54 -17.81
CA VAL A 153 10.41 4.09 -17.99
C VAL A 153 9.36 3.53 -17.05
N VAL A 154 9.38 3.90 -15.76
CA VAL A 154 8.30 3.50 -14.83
C VAL A 154 6.96 3.97 -15.37
N LEU A 155 6.82 5.26 -15.67
CA LEU A 155 5.54 5.85 -16.07
C LEU A 155 4.97 5.20 -17.33
N PHE A 156 5.76 5.11 -18.40
CA PHE A 156 5.28 4.59 -19.69
C PHE A 156 5.10 3.07 -19.69
N LEU A 157 5.97 2.32 -19.01
CA LEU A 157 5.78 0.88 -18.91
C LEU A 157 4.62 0.54 -18.00
N ALA A 158 4.46 1.18 -16.83
CA ALA A 158 3.32 0.92 -15.96
C ALA A 158 1.99 1.18 -16.70
N MET A 159 1.90 2.29 -17.44
CA MET A 159 0.74 2.61 -18.27
C MET A 159 0.52 1.61 -19.43
N GLY A 160 1.60 1.13 -20.04
CA GLY A 160 1.55 0.27 -21.24
C GLY A 160 1.36 -1.22 -20.95
N THR A 161 2.01 -1.74 -19.90
CA THR A 161 2.00 -3.17 -19.54
C THR A 161 0.98 -3.49 -18.44
N GLN A 162 0.51 -2.49 -17.69
CA GLN A 162 -0.35 -2.68 -16.53
C GLN A 162 0.31 -3.59 -15.46
N MET A 163 1.64 -3.61 -15.41
CA MET A 163 2.43 -4.41 -14.48
C MET A 163 3.46 -3.53 -13.77
N VAL A 164 3.20 -3.21 -12.51
CA VAL A 164 4.01 -2.29 -11.71
C VAL A 164 5.39 -2.89 -11.43
N GLU A 165 5.48 -4.18 -11.13
CA GLU A 165 6.72 -4.90 -10.86
C GLU A 165 7.67 -4.83 -12.05
N LEU A 166 7.13 -5.04 -13.25
CA LEU A 166 7.91 -4.98 -14.49
C LEU A 166 8.41 -3.56 -14.73
N SER A 167 7.59 -2.54 -14.46
CA SER A 167 7.96 -1.14 -14.65
C SER A 167 9.07 -0.69 -13.70
N LEU A 168 8.99 -1.07 -12.42
CA LEU A 168 10.01 -0.76 -11.41
C LEU A 168 11.31 -1.50 -11.70
N LEU A 169 11.25 -2.80 -11.99
CA LEU A 169 12.44 -3.58 -12.35
C LEU A 169 13.14 -3.00 -13.59
N SER A 170 12.37 -2.61 -14.61
CA SER A 170 12.92 -2.01 -15.83
C SER A 170 13.58 -0.66 -15.56
N ALA A 171 13.01 0.15 -14.67
CA ALA A 171 13.60 1.44 -14.29
C ALA A 171 14.91 1.26 -13.50
N VAL A 172 14.96 0.33 -12.54
CA VAL A 172 16.20 -0.03 -11.84
C VAL A 172 17.26 -0.51 -12.84
N PHE A 173 16.88 -1.39 -13.76
CA PHE A 173 17.80 -1.90 -14.78
C PHE A 173 18.34 -0.81 -15.71
N VAL A 174 17.45 0.04 -16.24
CA VAL A 174 17.85 1.14 -17.12
C VAL A 174 18.73 2.15 -16.40
N GLY A 175 18.36 2.54 -15.17
CA GLY A 175 19.18 3.45 -14.37
C GLY A 175 20.53 2.83 -14.01
N ALA A 176 20.57 1.54 -13.67
CA ALA A 176 21.84 0.85 -13.38
C ALA A 176 22.75 0.82 -14.61
N CYS A 177 22.18 0.61 -15.82
CA CYS A 177 22.95 0.73 -17.06
C CYS A 177 23.50 2.15 -17.30
N MET A 178 22.78 3.19 -16.85
CA MET A 178 23.24 4.57 -16.95
C MET A 178 24.39 4.86 -15.98
N VAL A 179 24.29 4.37 -14.74
CA VAL A 179 25.34 4.55 -13.72
C VAL A 179 26.59 3.73 -14.08
N SER A 180 26.43 2.51 -14.59
CA SER A 180 27.55 1.63 -14.93
C SER A 180 28.13 1.89 -16.33
N GLY A 181 27.50 2.74 -17.15
CA GLY A 181 27.93 3.08 -18.51
C GLY A 181 27.76 1.99 -19.57
N ASN A 182 27.40 0.76 -19.17
CA ASN A 182 27.17 -0.36 -20.09
C ASN A 182 26.13 -1.35 -19.57
N ILE A 183 25.59 -2.17 -20.48
CA ILE A 183 24.49 -3.11 -20.18
C ILE A 183 24.94 -4.29 -19.32
N LYS A 184 26.16 -4.80 -19.54
CA LYS A 184 26.65 -6.01 -18.85
C LYS A 184 26.87 -5.73 -17.36
N ASP A 185 27.57 -4.65 -17.06
CA ASP A 185 27.82 -4.21 -15.70
C ASP A 185 26.55 -3.64 -15.10
N GLY A 186 25.69 -2.97 -15.89
CA GLY A 186 24.36 -2.55 -15.44
C GLY A 186 23.48 -3.70 -14.96
N PHE A 187 23.49 -4.86 -15.64
CA PHE A 187 22.80 -6.07 -15.16
C PHE A 187 23.34 -6.54 -13.81
N LYS A 188 24.66 -6.56 -13.64
CA LYS A 188 25.29 -6.95 -12.37
C LYS A 188 24.94 -5.96 -11.26
N THR A 189 25.11 -4.66 -11.50
CA THR A 189 24.79 -3.57 -10.58
C THR A 189 23.30 -3.59 -10.18
N THR A 190 22.40 -3.92 -11.10
CA THR A 190 20.95 -4.09 -10.78
C THR A 190 20.74 -5.12 -9.68
N LEU A 191 21.38 -6.28 -9.79
CA LEU A 191 21.23 -7.37 -8.84
C LEU A 191 22.04 -7.14 -7.55
N ASP A 192 23.32 -6.85 -7.68
CA ASP A 192 24.28 -6.80 -6.57
C ASP A 192 24.17 -5.49 -5.77
N ASP A 193 24.02 -4.34 -6.44
CA ASP A 193 24.13 -3.03 -5.78
C ASP A 193 22.78 -2.41 -5.41
N TYR A 194 21.70 -2.76 -6.12
CA TYR A 194 20.38 -2.18 -5.86
C TYR A 194 19.41 -3.18 -5.23
N ILE A 195 19.15 -4.32 -5.88
CA ILE A 195 18.19 -5.31 -5.36
C ILE A 195 18.72 -5.99 -4.09
N LEU A 196 19.96 -6.50 -4.12
CA LEU A 196 20.53 -7.19 -2.97
C LEU A 196 20.73 -6.26 -1.78
N ASN A 197 21.24 -5.04 -1.99
CA ASN A 197 21.38 -4.05 -0.91
C ASN A 197 20.03 -3.65 -0.30
N SER A 198 18.97 -3.56 -1.12
CA SER A 198 17.62 -3.31 -0.62
C SER A 198 17.12 -4.45 0.27
N LEU A 199 17.45 -5.71 -0.06
CA LEU A 199 17.09 -6.89 0.73
C LEU A 199 17.99 -7.12 1.95
N SER A 200 19.25 -6.68 1.91
CA SER A 200 20.21 -6.88 3.01
C SER A 200 20.14 -5.79 4.08
N SER A 201 19.36 -4.72 3.85
CA SER A 201 19.11 -3.70 4.87
C SER A 201 18.34 -4.30 6.04
N VAL A 202 18.85 -4.06 7.26
CA VAL A 202 18.25 -4.56 8.49
C VAL A 202 16.86 -3.93 8.70
N ASP A 203 16.73 -2.63 8.46
CA ASP A 203 15.48 -1.88 8.60
C ASP A 203 14.40 -2.39 7.65
N HIS A 204 14.79 -2.64 6.39
CA HIS A 204 13.92 -3.26 5.40
C HIS A 204 13.52 -4.69 5.80
N GLY A 205 14.45 -5.44 6.40
CA GLY A 205 14.20 -6.77 6.95
C GLY A 205 13.13 -6.79 8.03
N TYR A 206 13.11 -5.80 8.93
CA TYR A 206 12.05 -5.64 9.93
C TYR A 206 10.67 -5.47 9.27
N VAL A 207 10.58 -4.60 8.25
CA VAL A 207 9.33 -4.37 7.50
C VAL A 207 8.87 -5.65 6.80
N TYR A 208 9.79 -6.37 6.15
CA TYR A 208 9.53 -7.65 5.49
C TYR A 208 8.92 -8.68 6.44
N LEU A 209 9.57 -8.89 7.59
CA LEU A 209 9.11 -9.88 8.57
C LEU A 209 7.79 -9.45 9.18
N PHE A 210 7.63 -8.18 9.54
CA PHE A 210 6.37 -7.65 10.07
C PHE A 210 5.21 -7.92 9.12
N THR A 211 5.37 -7.58 7.83
CA THR A 211 4.34 -7.76 6.81
C THR A 211 3.99 -9.23 6.59
N LEU A 212 4.99 -10.13 6.60
CA LEU A 212 4.78 -11.58 6.51
C LEU A 212 4.02 -12.12 7.72
N PHE A 213 4.40 -11.73 8.93
CA PHE A 213 3.73 -12.20 10.16
C PHE A 213 2.30 -11.66 10.27
N LEU A 214 2.07 -10.39 9.92
CA LEU A 214 0.74 -9.80 9.89
C LEU A 214 -0.15 -10.55 8.89
N SER A 215 0.33 -10.77 7.67
CA SER A 215 -0.40 -11.48 6.62
C SER A 215 -0.66 -12.95 6.98
N GLY A 216 0.31 -13.61 7.61
CA GLY A 216 0.12 -14.97 8.09
C GLY A 216 -0.91 -15.05 9.23
N MET A 217 -0.91 -14.11 10.17
CA MET A 217 -1.95 -14.00 11.19
C MET A 217 -3.33 -13.81 10.54
N VAL A 218 -3.44 -12.97 9.50
CA VAL A 218 -4.67 -12.84 8.71
C VAL A 218 -5.12 -14.16 8.10
N GLY A 219 -4.19 -14.93 7.54
CA GLY A 219 -4.48 -16.28 7.03
C GLY A 219 -5.10 -17.18 8.10
N MET A 220 -4.62 -17.11 9.34
CA MET A 220 -5.22 -17.82 10.48
C MET A 220 -6.60 -17.26 10.85
N LEU A 221 -6.79 -15.93 10.85
CA LEU A 221 -8.08 -15.29 11.11
C LEU A 221 -9.14 -15.74 10.08
N GLN A 222 -8.77 -15.86 8.81
CA GLN A 222 -9.61 -16.40 7.74
C GLN A 222 -10.05 -17.83 8.05
N LYS A 223 -9.10 -18.74 8.30
CA LYS A 223 -9.39 -20.17 8.54
C LYS A 223 -10.16 -20.43 9.83
N SER A 224 -10.05 -19.54 10.83
CA SER A 224 -10.77 -19.65 12.11
C SER A 224 -12.28 -19.41 12.02
N GLY A 225 -12.79 -18.94 10.87
CA GLY A 225 -14.19 -18.51 10.72
C GLY A 225 -14.54 -17.22 11.48
N GLY A 226 -13.55 -16.56 12.09
CA GLY A 226 -13.74 -15.33 12.87
C GLY A 226 -14.24 -14.16 12.04
N MET A 227 -13.70 -13.98 10.83
CA MET A 227 -14.10 -12.92 9.90
C MET A 227 -15.57 -13.05 9.47
N ILE A 228 -16.00 -14.28 9.14
CA ILE A 228 -17.38 -14.57 8.76
C ILE A 228 -18.31 -14.36 9.96
N GLY A 229 -17.94 -14.88 11.14
CA GLY A 229 -18.70 -14.69 12.36
C GLY A 229 -18.84 -13.22 12.78
N PHE A 230 -17.79 -12.42 12.57
CA PHE A 230 -17.82 -10.98 12.80
C PHE A 230 -18.77 -10.27 11.83
N THR A 231 -18.69 -10.61 10.54
CA THR A 231 -19.61 -10.08 9.53
C THR A 231 -21.06 -10.44 9.85
N GLN A 232 -21.35 -11.68 10.23
CA GLN A 232 -22.69 -12.13 10.65
C GLN A 232 -23.19 -11.38 11.90
N ALA A 233 -22.31 -11.15 12.88
CA ALA A 233 -22.65 -10.43 14.10
C ALA A 233 -23.04 -8.96 13.84
N ILE A 234 -22.47 -8.32 12.80
CA ILE A 234 -22.85 -6.96 12.41
C ILE A 234 -24.06 -7.00 11.45
N ALA A 235 -24.17 -8.02 10.60
CA ALA A 235 -25.24 -8.19 9.63
C ALA A 235 -26.65 -8.22 10.26
N GLN A 236 -26.80 -8.73 11.48
CA GLN A 236 -28.11 -8.78 12.17
C GLN A 236 -28.77 -7.40 12.36
N TYR A 237 -27.98 -6.31 12.30
CA TYR A 237 -28.47 -4.94 12.42
C TYR A 237 -28.87 -4.33 11.06
N ALA A 238 -28.51 -4.96 9.94
CA ALA A 238 -28.72 -4.48 8.58
C ALA A 238 -30.14 -4.79 8.06
N LYS A 239 -31.16 -4.13 8.63
CA LYS A 239 -32.58 -4.33 8.26
C LYS A 239 -33.07 -3.41 7.14
N SER A 240 -32.25 -2.45 6.73
CA SER A 240 -32.58 -1.49 5.68
C SER A 240 -31.33 -1.20 4.86
N PRO A 241 -31.45 -0.68 3.63
CA PRO A 241 -30.29 -0.37 2.77
C PRO A 241 -29.32 0.61 3.44
N ARG A 242 -29.87 1.61 4.15
CA ARG A 242 -29.08 2.52 4.97
C ARG A 242 -28.32 1.77 6.07
N ALA A 243 -29.01 0.90 6.81
CA ALA A 243 -28.39 0.10 7.87
C ALA A 243 -27.37 -0.91 7.31
N GLY A 244 -27.61 -1.46 6.11
CA GLY A 244 -26.69 -2.33 5.39
C GLY A 244 -25.42 -1.61 4.99
N GLN A 245 -25.51 -0.41 4.40
CA GLN A 245 -24.33 0.39 4.08
C GLN A 245 -23.57 0.82 5.35
N VAL A 246 -24.27 1.19 6.43
CA VAL A 246 -23.62 1.48 7.73
C VAL A 246 -22.89 0.24 8.26
N ALA A 247 -23.52 -0.94 8.20
CA ALA A 247 -22.92 -2.20 8.61
C ALA A 247 -21.67 -2.51 7.79
N THR A 248 -21.74 -2.39 6.46
CA THR A 248 -20.59 -2.57 5.56
C THR A 248 -19.46 -1.60 5.92
N PHE A 249 -19.75 -0.30 6.07
CA PHE A 249 -18.76 0.70 6.44
C PHE A 249 -18.13 0.40 7.82
N ALA A 250 -18.92 -0.02 8.81
CA ALA A 250 -18.42 -0.38 10.13
C ALA A 250 -17.51 -1.62 10.08
N ILE A 251 -17.88 -2.65 9.30
CA ILE A 251 -17.03 -3.83 9.11
C ILE A 251 -15.70 -3.41 8.48
N CYS A 252 -15.72 -2.63 7.40
CA CYS A 252 -14.49 -2.18 6.74
C CYS A 252 -13.61 -1.36 7.70
N CYS A 253 -14.22 -0.48 8.51
CA CYS A 253 -13.51 0.29 9.53
C CYS A 253 -12.88 -0.59 10.62
N CYS A 254 -13.34 -1.83 10.84
CA CYS A 254 -12.75 -2.77 11.79
C CYS A 254 -11.62 -3.61 11.18
N VAL A 255 -11.58 -3.76 9.85
CA VAL A 255 -10.54 -4.51 9.11
C VAL A 255 -9.48 -3.55 8.56
N PHE A 256 -9.25 -2.41 9.22
CA PHE A 256 -8.37 -1.34 8.73
C PHE A 256 -6.87 -1.67 8.71
N PHE A 257 -6.47 -2.73 9.44
CA PHE A 257 -5.07 -3.07 9.63
C PHE A 257 -4.42 -3.65 8.36
N ASP A 258 -5.21 -4.08 7.37
CA ASP A 258 -4.72 -4.54 6.07
C ASP A 258 -5.76 -4.28 4.97
N ASP A 259 -5.35 -3.59 3.91
CA ASP A 259 -6.20 -3.17 2.81
C ASP A 259 -6.63 -4.33 1.91
N TYR A 260 -5.74 -5.25 1.52
CA TYR A 260 -6.11 -6.43 0.73
C TYR A 260 -7.10 -7.32 1.45
N THR A 261 -6.90 -7.54 2.75
CA THR A 261 -7.82 -8.25 3.63
C THR A 261 -9.17 -7.56 3.65
N ASN A 262 -9.19 -6.24 3.82
CA ASN A 262 -10.41 -5.45 3.80
C ASN A 262 -11.16 -5.61 2.46
N LEU A 263 -10.45 -5.52 1.33
CA LEU A 263 -11.02 -5.62 0.00
C LEU A 263 -11.57 -7.01 -0.33
N LEU A 264 -10.77 -8.07 -0.16
CA LEU A 264 -11.13 -9.44 -0.53
C LEU A 264 -12.22 -10.03 0.37
N LEU A 265 -12.05 -9.89 1.69
CA LEU A 265 -12.93 -10.56 2.65
C LEU A 265 -14.19 -9.77 2.90
N THR A 266 -14.10 -8.46 3.13
CA THR A 266 -15.29 -7.67 3.43
C THR A 266 -16.20 -7.63 2.20
N GLY A 267 -15.65 -7.43 1.00
CA GLY A 267 -16.41 -7.42 -0.25
C GLY A 267 -17.21 -8.71 -0.49
N SER A 268 -16.58 -9.88 -0.34
CA SER A 268 -17.25 -11.17 -0.51
C SER A 268 -18.23 -11.49 0.63
N SER A 269 -17.91 -11.10 1.86
CA SER A 269 -18.72 -11.42 3.05
C SER A 269 -20.00 -10.59 3.17
N VAL A 270 -19.97 -9.32 2.76
CA VAL A 270 -21.16 -8.43 2.84
C VAL A 270 -22.07 -8.54 1.62
N LYS A 271 -21.59 -9.13 0.52
CA LYS A 271 -22.33 -9.25 -0.74
C LYS A 271 -23.68 -9.98 -0.59
N PRO A 272 -23.79 -11.17 0.03
CA PRO A 272 -25.09 -11.84 0.19
C PRO A 272 -26.10 -10.99 0.96
N LEU A 273 -25.65 -10.28 2.00
CA LEU A 273 -26.47 -9.40 2.81
C LEU A 273 -26.96 -8.18 2.02
N THR A 274 -26.05 -7.56 1.28
CA THR A 274 -26.30 -6.29 0.58
C THR A 274 -27.12 -6.49 -0.70
N ASP A 275 -26.97 -7.65 -1.36
CA ASP A 275 -27.85 -8.08 -2.46
C ASP A 275 -29.31 -8.22 -1.98
N LEU A 276 -29.56 -8.74 -0.76
CA LEU A 276 -30.91 -8.79 -0.16
C LEU A 276 -31.50 -7.40 0.16
N LEU A 277 -30.65 -6.39 0.32
CA LEU A 277 -31.05 -5.01 0.59
C LEU A 277 -31.11 -4.15 -0.69
N PHE A 278 -30.87 -4.76 -1.86
CA PHE A 278 -30.86 -4.12 -3.17
C PHE A 278 -29.87 -2.92 -3.24
N ILE A 279 -28.69 -3.06 -2.63
CA ILE A 279 -27.59 -2.09 -2.76
C ILE A 279 -26.78 -2.46 -4.02
N SER A 280 -26.37 -1.48 -4.81
CA SER A 280 -25.58 -1.73 -6.01
C SER A 280 -24.19 -2.26 -5.66
N ARG A 281 -23.65 -3.14 -6.51
CA ARG A 281 -22.32 -3.73 -6.29
C ARG A 281 -21.20 -2.71 -6.46
N GLU A 282 -21.39 -1.71 -7.33
CA GLU A 282 -20.50 -0.56 -7.45
C GLU A 282 -20.49 0.28 -6.16
N LYS A 283 -21.64 0.45 -5.49
CA LYS A 283 -21.72 1.17 -4.22
C LYS A 283 -20.98 0.43 -3.10
N ILE A 284 -21.12 -0.90 -3.06
CA ILE A 284 -20.40 -1.73 -2.09
C ILE A 284 -18.89 -1.68 -2.37
N ALA A 285 -18.50 -1.88 -3.64
CA ALA A 285 -17.10 -1.77 -4.06
C ALA A 285 -16.51 -0.42 -3.67
N PHE A 286 -17.24 0.68 -3.92
CA PHE A 286 -16.83 2.02 -3.48
C PHE A 286 -16.66 2.14 -1.97
N ILE A 287 -17.59 1.63 -1.15
CA ILE A 287 -17.45 1.70 0.32
C ILE A 287 -16.23 0.92 0.80
N VAL A 288 -16.01 -0.28 0.25
CA VAL A 288 -14.88 -1.15 0.62
C VAL A 288 -13.55 -0.52 0.17
N ASP A 289 -13.46 -0.03 -1.07
CA ASP A 289 -12.27 0.61 -1.63
C ASP A 289 -11.90 1.90 -0.89
N ALA A 290 -12.89 2.78 -0.69
CA ALA A 290 -12.72 4.07 -0.02
C ALA A 290 -12.41 3.95 1.48
N THR A 291 -12.45 2.74 2.05
CA THR A 291 -12.06 2.44 3.45
C THR A 291 -10.86 1.51 3.56
N ALA A 292 -10.30 1.02 2.45
CA ALA A 292 -9.11 0.20 2.45
C ALA A 292 -7.85 1.08 2.61
N ALA A 293 -7.22 1.50 1.52
CA ALA A 293 -6.01 2.33 1.55
C ALA A 293 -6.19 3.66 2.33
N PRO A 294 -7.31 4.41 2.20
CA PRO A 294 -7.51 5.64 2.97
C PRO A 294 -7.45 5.42 4.49
N LEU A 295 -8.10 4.38 5.01
CA LEU A 295 -8.10 4.16 6.46
C LEU A 295 -6.78 3.54 6.93
N ALA A 296 -6.22 2.60 6.17
CA ALA A 296 -4.91 2.02 6.47
C ALA A 296 -3.81 3.09 6.57
N SER A 297 -3.88 4.13 5.74
CA SER A 297 -2.99 5.29 5.78
C SER A 297 -3.22 6.22 6.98
N LEU A 298 -4.40 6.23 7.62
CA LEU A 298 -4.68 7.12 8.76
C LEU A 298 -4.35 6.50 10.12
N THR A 299 -4.09 5.20 10.15
CA THR A 299 -3.97 4.44 11.39
C THR A 299 -2.51 4.10 11.69
N PRO A 300 -2.06 4.24 12.94
CA PRO A 300 -0.68 3.93 13.34
C PRO A 300 -0.39 2.42 13.41
N ILE A 301 -1.39 1.58 13.13
CA ILE A 301 -1.26 0.12 13.11
C ILE A 301 -1.92 -0.39 11.84
N SER A 302 -1.14 -0.57 10.78
CA SER A 302 -1.58 -1.20 9.54
C SER A 302 -0.37 -1.76 8.77
N SER A 303 -0.63 -2.53 7.73
CA SER A 303 0.39 -3.01 6.79
C SER A 303 1.14 -1.86 6.10
N TRP A 304 0.57 -0.66 6.04
CA TRP A 304 1.16 0.53 5.41
C TRP A 304 2.21 1.21 6.30
N VAL A 305 2.04 1.15 7.62
CA VAL A 305 2.89 1.92 8.57
C VAL A 305 4.35 1.52 8.44
N GLY A 306 4.65 0.21 8.37
CA GLY A 306 6.02 -0.26 8.22
C GLY A 306 6.69 0.28 6.95
N PHE A 307 5.95 0.32 5.84
CA PHE A 307 6.44 0.86 4.58
C PHE A 307 6.62 2.38 4.62
N GLU A 308 5.60 3.13 5.02
CA GLU A 308 5.67 4.60 5.05
C GLU A 308 6.74 5.10 6.02
N VAL A 309 6.86 4.49 7.20
CA VAL A 309 7.93 4.79 8.16
C VAL A 309 9.30 4.49 7.56
N SER A 310 9.45 3.42 6.77
CA SER A 310 10.73 3.13 6.09
C SER A 310 11.14 4.18 5.06
N LEU A 311 10.18 4.67 4.27
CA LEU A 311 10.45 5.74 3.30
C LEU A 311 10.77 7.05 4.02
N ILE A 312 10.01 7.39 5.07
CA ILE A 312 10.26 8.57 5.89
C ILE A 312 11.65 8.49 6.53
N GLN A 313 12.04 7.35 7.11
CA GLN A 313 13.34 7.17 7.75
C GLN A 313 14.48 7.34 6.75
N THR A 314 14.32 6.80 5.54
CA THR A 314 15.31 6.96 4.46
C THR A 314 15.56 8.44 4.16
N GLU A 315 14.49 9.25 4.06
CA GLU A 315 14.62 10.69 3.79
C GLU A 315 15.15 11.47 5.01
N ILE A 316 14.80 11.09 6.23
CA ILE A 316 15.38 11.68 7.44
C ILE A 316 16.88 11.43 7.48
N SER A 317 17.32 10.19 7.27
CA SER A 317 18.76 9.86 7.28
C SER A 317 19.53 10.60 6.18
N ARG A 318 18.91 10.87 5.03
CA ARG A 318 19.48 11.75 4.00
C ARG A 318 19.60 13.20 4.48
N LEU A 319 18.57 13.73 5.13
CA LEU A 319 18.61 15.07 5.71
C LEU A 319 19.65 15.19 6.84
N GLU A 320 19.79 14.16 7.66
CA GLU A 320 20.83 14.08 8.71
C GLU A 320 22.24 14.08 8.11
N ALA A 321 22.44 13.38 6.98
CA ALA A 321 23.73 13.40 6.28
C ALA A 321 24.07 14.80 5.72
N ILE A 322 23.07 15.55 5.26
CA ILE A 322 23.26 16.89 4.66
C ILE A 322 23.42 17.98 5.73
N TYR A 323 22.55 17.99 6.74
CA TYR A 323 22.45 19.10 7.71
C TYR A 323 23.03 18.78 9.08
N GLY A 324 23.25 17.50 9.40
CA GLY A 324 23.55 17.01 10.75
C GLY A 324 22.30 16.90 11.60
N ALA A 325 22.17 15.82 12.37
CA ALA A 325 20.97 15.51 13.17
C ALA A 325 20.59 16.62 14.17
N GLU A 326 21.57 17.31 14.76
CA GLU A 326 21.32 18.39 15.75
C GLU A 326 20.73 19.67 15.15
N ASN A 327 20.88 19.87 13.83
CA ASN A 327 20.42 21.06 13.14
C ASN A 327 19.03 20.89 12.51
N LEU A 328 18.47 19.68 12.56
CA LEU A 328 17.15 19.41 12.02
C LEU A 328 16.06 19.96 12.94
N THR A 329 15.15 20.69 12.32
CA THR A 329 13.94 21.28 12.93
C THR A 329 12.73 20.34 12.91
N ILE A 330 12.89 19.18 12.28
CA ILE A 330 11.88 18.10 12.20
C ILE A 330 12.27 16.98 13.15
N ASP A 331 11.29 16.15 13.51
CA ASP A 331 11.54 14.96 14.31
C ASP A 331 12.46 13.99 13.54
N THR A 332 13.50 13.48 14.21
CA THR A 332 14.44 12.50 13.62
C THR A 332 13.90 11.06 13.66
N SER A 333 12.82 10.86 14.42
CA SER A 333 12.10 9.59 14.46
C SER A 333 11.05 9.52 13.35
N ALA A 334 11.17 8.53 12.47
CA ALA A 334 10.25 8.38 11.35
C ALA A 334 8.79 8.12 11.78
N ILE A 335 8.56 7.47 12.93
CA ILE A 335 7.19 7.31 13.46
C ILE A 335 6.61 8.63 13.94
N ALA A 336 7.42 9.51 14.52
CA ALA A 336 6.98 10.83 14.96
C ALA A 336 6.56 11.67 13.74
N VAL A 337 7.40 11.72 12.69
CA VAL A 337 7.05 12.38 11.43
C VAL A 337 5.80 11.77 10.80
N PHE A 338 5.66 10.44 10.80
CA PHE A 338 4.45 9.76 10.34
C PHE A 338 3.22 10.24 11.13
N LEU A 339 3.25 10.22 12.46
CA LEU A 339 2.13 10.67 13.30
C LEU A 339 1.80 12.15 13.08
N GLN A 340 2.81 13.00 12.93
CA GLN A 340 2.63 14.42 12.62
C GLN A 340 2.06 14.63 11.21
N SER A 341 2.35 13.74 10.25
CA SER A 341 1.79 13.81 8.89
C SER A 341 0.30 13.49 8.85
N ILE A 342 -0.23 12.63 9.74
CA ILE A 342 -1.63 12.16 9.72
C ILE A 342 -2.61 13.34 9.69
N LYS A 343 -2.36 14.39 10.48
CA LYS A 343 -3.25 15.57 10.57
C LYS A 343 -3.28 16.43 9.30
N TYR A 344 -2.40 16.16 8.34
CA TYR A 344 -2.35 16.80 7.03
C TYR A 344 -2.79 15.86 5.89
N ARG A 345 -3.22 14.63 6.20
CA ARG A 345 -3.70 13.66 5.20
C ARG A 345 -5.14 13.95 4.77
N TYR A 346 -5.32 15.11 4.13
CA TYR A 346 -6.65 15.66 3.84
C TYR A 346 -7.53 14.74 2.98
N TYR A 347 -6.98 14.10 1.94
CA TYR A 347 -7.77 13.23 1.06
C TYR A 347 -8.31 11.99 1.80
N PRO A 348 -7.46 11.19 2.50
CA PRO A 348 -7.98 10.06 3.29
C PRO A 348 -9.02 10.48 4.32
N ILE A 349 -8.79 11.58 5.05
CA ILE A 349 -9.73 12.10 6.07
C ILE A 349 -11.07 12.44 5.42
N PHE A 350 -11.05 13.19 4.33
CA PHE A 350 -12.25 13.64 3.63
C PHE A 350 -12.99 12.49 2.94
N MET A 351 -12.27 11.49 2.41
CA MET A 351 -12.87 10.31 1.81
C MET A 351 -13.64 9.48 2.85
N VAL A 352 -13.01 9.20 4.00
CA VAL A 352 -13.66 8.46 5.09
C VAL A 352 -14.87 9.22 5.64
N VAL A 353 -14.82 10.56 5.70
CA VAL A 353 -15.95 11.41 6.12
C VAL A 353 -17.09 11.43 5.08
N LEU A 354 -16.77 11.43 3.79
CA LEU A 354 -17.76 11.46 2.71
C LEU A 354 -18.72 10.27 2.79
N ILE A 355 -18.23 9.08 3.14
CA ILE A 355 -19.02 7.85 3.16
C ILE A 355 -20.22 7.96 4.12
N PRO A 356 -20.06 8.28 5.42
CA PRO A 356 -21.18 8.56 6.32
C PRO A 356 -22.17 9.60 5.78
N PHE A 357 -21.71 10.68 5.14
CA PHE A 357 -22.62 11.68 4.56
C PHE A 357 -23.50 11.08 3.45
N LEU A 358 -22.93 10.29 2.55
CA LEU A 358 -23.69 9.60 1.49
C LEU A 358 -24.67 8.59 2.08
N ILE A 359 -24.21 7.77 3.03
CA ILE A 359 -25.03 6.74 3.68
C ILE A 359 -26.20 7.38 4.44
N TYR A 360 -25.95 8.38 5.29
CA TYR A 360 -27.01 8.99 6.08
C TYR A 360 -27.98 9.83 5.25
N SER A 361 -27.48 10.56 4.25
CA SER A 361 -28.36 11.35 3.39
C SER A 361 -29.16 10.48 2.40
N GLN A 362 -28.72 9.24 2.13
CA GLN A 362 -29.26 8.37 1.07
C GLN A 362 -29.31 9.12 -0.28
N ARG A 363 -28.20 9.82 -0.57
CA ARG A 363 -28.01 10.59 -1.79
C ARG A 363 -26.75 10.15 -2.49
N ASP A 364 -26.82 10.13 -3.80
CA ASP A 364 -25.70 9.84 -4.68
C ASP A 364 -25.65 10.83 -5.84
N PHE A 365 -24.56 10.79 -6.59
CA PHE A 365 -24.22 11.71 -7.65
C PHE A 365 -23.78 10.98 -8.91
N GLY A 366 -24.19 11.49 -10.07
CA GLY A 366 -23.68 11.05 -11.37
C GLY A 366 -23.92 9.55 -11.64
N PRO A 367 -22.92 8.82 -12.15
CA PRO A 367 -23.07 7.40 -12.50
C PRO A 367 -23.44 6.51 -11.30
N MET A 368 -22.95 6.82 -10.09
CA MET A 368 -23.29 6.05 -8.89
C MET A 368 -24.79 6.14 -8.57
N LEU A 369 -25.39 7.34 -8.73
CA LEU A 369 -26.83 7.52 -8.55
C LEU A 369 -27.64 6.66 -9.52
N VAL A 370 -27.16 6.50 -10.75
CA VAL A 370 -27.79 5.64 -11.76
C VAL A 370 -27.70 4.17 -11.36
N ALA A 371 -26.53 3.71 -10.92
CA ALA A 371 -26.31 2.34 -10.46
C ALA A 371 -27.21 1.99 -9.26
N GLU A 372 -27.22 2.83 -8.23
CA GLU A 372 -28.08 2.68 -7.06
C GLU A 372 -29.57 2.71 -7.44
N ARG A 373 -30.02 3.66 -8.28
CA ARG A 373 -31.42 3.70 -8.72
C ARG A 373 -31.83 2.44 -9.44
N LYS A 374 -31.00 1.91 -10.35
CA LYS A 374 -31.29 0.66 -11.05
C LYS A 374 -31.47 -0.51 -10.07
N ALA A 375 -30.58 -0.64 -9.08
CA ALA A 375 -30.67 -1.69 -8.07
C ALA A 375 -31.96 -1.57 -7.24
N ARG A 376 -32.25 -0.36 -6.77
CA ARG A 376 -33.38 -0.06 -5.86
C ARG A 376 -34.76 -0.10 -6.53
N VAL A 377 -34.86 0.36 -7.78
CA VAL A 377 -36.11 0.41 -8.54
C VAL A 377 -36.47 -0.96 -9.12
N TYR A 378 -35.52 -1.63 -9.76
CA TYR A 378 -35.77 -2.91 -10.43
C TYR A 378 -35.59 -4.13 -9.53
N ARG A 379 -35.29 -3.93 -8.23
CA ARG A 379 -35.00 -5.01 -7.27
C ARG A 379 -34.00 -6.04 -7.85
N ARG A 380 -32.94 -5.51 -8.44
CA ARG A 380 -31.93 -6.28 -9.16
C ARG A 380 -30.88 -6.81 -8.17
N ASN A 381 -30.88 -8.13 -7.96
CA ASN A 381 -29.88 -8.82 -7.14
C ASN A 381 -28.63 -9.19 -7.94
N ASP A 382 -28.61 -8.88 -9.25
CA ASP A 382 -27.49 -9.14 -10.15
C ASP A 382 -26.42 -8.01 -10.12
N GLY A 383 -26.66 -6.95 -9.36
CA GLY A 383 -25.77 -5.81 -9.25
C GLY A 383 -25.82 -4.84 -10.43
N GLY A 384 -26.86 -4.84 -11.27
CA GLY A 384 -27.00 -3.90 -12.40
C GLY A 384 -26.42 -4.42 -13.71
N ASP A 385 -25.99 -3.52 -14.62
CA ASP A 385 -25.44 -3.88 -15.97
C ASP A 385 -24.07 -4.61 -15.90
N GLY A 386 -23.73 -5.19 -14.74
CA GLY A 386 -22.36 -5.39 -14.26
C GLY A 386 -22.04 -6.78 -13.72
N ARG A 387 -22.83 -7.84 -14.00
CA ARG A 387 -22.35 -9.20 -13.73
C ARG A 387 -21.06 -9.43 -14.55
N ALA A 388 -19.91 -9.41 -13.88
CA ALA A 388 -18.73 -10.08 -14.41
C ALA A 388 -19.11 -11.57 -14.58
N LYS A 389 -18.72 -12.20 -15.70
CA LYS A 389 -18.75 -13.67 -15.77
C LYS A 389 -18.05 -14.19 -14.51
N HIS A 390 -18.53 -15.29 -13.93
CA HIS A 390 -17.81 -15.98 -12.85
C HIS A 390 -16.43 -16.36 -13.38
N SER A 391 -15.45 -15.50 -13.14
CA SER A 391 -14.04 -15.70 -13.41
C SER A 391 -13.36 -15.20 -12.15
N GLY A 392 -13.32 -16.04 -11.11
CA GLY A 392 -12.80 -15.61 -9.82
C GLY A 392 -13.00 -16.56 -8.63
N ASP A 393 -13.78 -17.65 -8.74
CA ASP A 393 -13.83 -18.65 -7.65
C ASP A 393 -12.53 -19.46 -7.51
N GLU A 394 -11.67 -19.48 -8.54
CA GLU A 394 -10.54 -20.42 -8.58
C GLU A 394 -9.42 -20.16 -7.54
N ASN A 395 -9.41 -19.04 -6.81
CA ASN A 395 -8.39 -18.76 -5.78
C ASN A 395 -8.94 -18.46 -4.38
N THR A 396 -10.27 -18.48 -4.18
CA THR A 396 -10.87 -18.12 -2.89
C THR A 396 -11.04 -19.35 -1.98
N GLU A 397 -11.09 -20.55 -2.55
CA GLU A 397 -11.29 -21.82 -1.83
C GLU A 397 -10.09 -22.27 -0.98
N ALA A 398 -8.87 -21.77 -1.22
CA ALA A 398 -7.65 -22.36 -0.67
C ALA A 398 -7.48 -22.21 0.87
N ASN A 399 -8.22 -21.32 1.53
CA ASN A 399 -8.10 -21.07 2.98
C ASN A 399 -9.46 -20.87 3.68
N GLU A 400 -10.51 -21.48 3.16
CA GLU A 400 -11.84 -21.39 3.77
C GLU A 400 -11.92 -22.13 5.11
N PRO A 401 -12.72 -21.63 6.07
CA PRO A 401 -13.03 -22.40 7.28
C PRO A 401 -13.69 -23.73 6.92
N ARG A 402 -13.39 -24.78 7.69
CA ARG A 402 -14.10 -26.06 7.52
C ARG A 402 -15.61 -25.85 7.78
N PRO A 403 -16.51 -26.61 7.11
CA PRO A 403 -17.95 -26.46 7.28
C PRO A 403 -18.45 -26.54 8.73
N ASP A 404 -17.79 -27.36 9.55
CA ASP A 404 -18.07 -27.55 10.98
C ASP A 404 -17.43 -26.49 11.89
N THR A 405 -16.76 -25.47 11.33
CA THR A 405 -16.07 -24.45 12.13
C THR A 405 -17.06 -23.40 12.63
N PRO A 406 -17.11 -23.16 13.96
CA PRO A 406 -18.03 -22.18 14.54
C PRO A 406 -17.69 -20.76 14.09
N ARG A 407 -18.67 -20.07 13.50
CA ARG A 407 -18.54 -18.69 12.99
C ARG A 407 -18.75 -17.68 14.12
N LYS A 408 -17.78 -17.54 15.03
CA LYS A 408 -17.88 -16.60 16.16
C LYS A 408 -16.96 -15.39 15.97
N ALA A 409 -17.53 -14.19 16.13
CA ALA A 409 -16.83 -12.91 15.94
C ALA A 409 -15.57 -12.73 16.82
N TRP A 410 -15.54 -13.33 18.00
CA TRP A 410 -14.42 -13.22 18.93
C TRP A 410 -13.15 -13.95 18.46
N ASN A 411 -13.28 -14.91 17.53
CA ASN A 411 -12.13 -15.54 16.87
C ASN A 411 -11.32 -14.54 16.03
N MET A 412 -11.91 -13.39 15.65
CA MET A 412 -11.22 -12.28 15.01
C MET A 412 -10.87 -11.16 16.01
N ALA A 413 -11.83 -10.76 16.85
CA ALA A 413 -11.67 -9.61 17.73
C ALA A 413 -10.54 -9.77 18.76
N VAL A 414 -10.37 -10.96 19.34
CA VAL A 414 -9.34 -11.21 20.36
C VAL A 414 -7.92 -11.14 19.76
N PRO A 415 -7.60 -11.83 18.66
CA PRO A 415 -6.29 -11.68 17.99
C PRO A 415 -5.94 -10.24 17.62
N ILE A 416 -6.89 -9.46 17.10
CA ILE A 416 -6.67 -8.05 16.76
C ILE A 416 -6.41 -7.21 18.02
N ALA A 417 -7.19 -7.42 19.09
CA ALA A 417 -6.96 -6.72 20.35
C ALA A 417 -5.57 -7.05 20.95
N LEU A 418 -5.11 -8.29 20.81
CA LEU A 418 -3.76 -8.71 21.20
C LEU A 418 -2.69 -8.04 20.34
N LEU A 419 -2.89 -7.96 19.02
CA LEU A 419 -1.99 -7.25 18.10
C LEU A 419 -1.82 -5.79 18.50
N VAL A 420 -2.92 -5.07 18.69
CA VAL A 420 -2.92 -3.67 19.12
C VAL A 420 -2.22 -3.53 20.47
N PHE A 421 -2.57 -4.39 21.44
CA PHE A 421 -1.97 -4.37 22.77
C PHE A 421 -0.45 -4.56 22.74
N PHE A 422 0.05 -5.59 22.04
CA PHE A 422 1.48 -5.90 22.00
C PHE A 422 2.29 -4.80 21.30
N ILE A 423 1.78 -4.25 20.19
CA ILE A 423 2.44 -3.15 19.48
C ILE A 423 2.54 -1.92 20.38
N PHE A 424 1.43 -1.45 20.97
CA PHE A 424 1.48 -0.28 21.87
C PHE A 424 2.34 -0.53 23.10
N TYR A 425 2.27 -1.72 23.68
CA TYR A 425 3.12 -2.10 24.81
C TYR A 425 4.62 -1.97 24.45
N LEU A 426 5.02 -2.46 23.28
CA LEU A 426 6.42 -2.39 22.86
C LEU A 426 6.85 -1.00 22.40
N LEU A 427 5.97 -0.22 21.76
CA LEU A 427 6.27 1.19 21.43
C LEU A 427 6.57 1.98 22.71
N ILE A 428 5.68 1.87 23.71
CA ILE A 428 5.87 2.55 25.00
C ILE A 428 7.14 2.06 25.69
N ARG A 429 7.41 0.74 25.65
CA ARG A 429 8.57 0.15 26.32
C ARG A 429 9.90 0.52 25.66
N THR A 430 9.93 0.62 24.33
CA THR A 430 11.15 0.92 23.58
C THR A 430 11.47 2.41 23.58
N GLY A 431 10.46 3.29 23.65
CA GLY A 431 10.68 4.73 23.75
C GLY A 431 10.79 5.29 25.18
N ASP A 432 10.60 4.47 26.22
CA ASP A 432 10.78 4.89 27.62
C ASP A 432 12.27 5.13 27.91
N ASP A 433 12.63 6.38 28.19
CA ASP A 433 14.00 6.77 28.58
C ASP A 433 14.34 6.42 30.05
N GLY A 434 13.37 5.87 30.80
CA GLY A 434 13.53 5.52 32.21
C GLY A 434 13.52 6.71 33.17
N SER A 435 13.31 7.94 32.68
CA SER A 435 13.21 9.16 33.49
C SER A 435 11.92 9.19 34.33
N GLY A 436 10.88 8.49 33.88
CA GLY A 436 9.54 8.56 34.45
C GLY A 436 8.83 9.91 34.24
N THR A 437 9.44 10.84 33.49
CA THR A 437 8.90 12.17 33.22
C THR A 437 8.24 12.33 31.85
N GLN A 438 8.52 11.41 30.92
CA GLN A 438 7.95 11.44 29.58
C GLN A 438 6.44 11.22 29.56
N SER A 439 5.74 11.96 28.70
CA SER A 439 4.32 11.73 28.43
C SER A 439 4.10 10.45 27.60
N PHE A 440 2.85 9.95 27.55
CA PHE A 440 2.51 8.78 26.74
C PHE A 440 2.84 8.97 25.26
N THR A 441 2.60 10.17 24.73
CA THR A 441 2.86 10.50 23.32
C THR A 441 4.36 10.57 23.05
N GLU A 442 5.13 11.23 23.93
CA GLU A 442 6.59 11.29 23.80
C GLU A 442 7.22 9.90 23.75
N LYS A 443 6.77 8.96 24.58
CA LYS A 443 7.26 7.57 24.55
C LYS A 443 6.99 6.84 23.24
N ILE A 444 5.94 7.20 22.52
CA ILE A 444 5.67 6.61 21.20
C ILE A 444 6.53 7.29 20.14
N GLU A 445 6.70 8.61 20.22
CA GLU A 445 7.51 9.38 19.28
C GLU A 445 8.99 9.00 19.35
N SER A 446 9.52 8.71 20.54
CA SER A 446 10.91 8.26 20.75
C SER A 446 11.13 6.74 20.58
N SER A 447 10.13 5.99 20.14
CA SER A 447 10.20 4.52 20.12
C SER A 447 10.95 3.94 18.92
N ASP A 448 11.60 2.78 19.14
CA ASP A 448 12.06 1.92 18.05
C ASP A 448 10.85 1.21 17.43
N SER A 449 10.30 1.84 16.41
CA SER A 449 9.08 1.40 15.74
C SER A 449 9.27 0.12 14.95
N TYR A 450 10.44 -0.10 14.35
CA TYR A 450 10.71 -1.32 13.59
C TYR A 450 10.66 -2.55 14.49
N SER A 451 11.38 -2.49 15.63
CA SER A 451 11.36 -3.58 16.61
C SER A 451 9.98 -3.75 17.24
N ALA A 452 9.31 -2.66 17.62
CA ALA A 452 8.00 -2.73 18.26
C ALA A 452 6.92 -3.35 17.35
N LEU A 453 6.89 -2.97 16.08
CA LEU A 453 5.95 -3.52 15.09
C LEU A 453 6.20 -5.01 14.83
N LEU A 454 7.47 -5.40 14.60
CA LEU A 454 7.82 -6.79 14.34
C LEU A 454 7.51 -7.70 15.55
N TRP A 455 8.12 -7.41 16.70
CA TRP A 455 7.98 -8.25 17.88
C TRP A 455 6.55 -8.24 18.42
N GLY A 456 5.84 -7.12 18.26
CA GLY A 456 4.44 -7.01 18.64
C GLY A 456 3.56 -7.94 17.82
N THR A 457 3.78 -7.96 16.50
CA THR A 457 3.05 -8.82 15.56
C THR A 457 3.41 -10.29 15.71
N MET A 458 4.69 -10.61 15.91
CA MET A 458 5.13 -11.99 16.20
C MET A 458 4.53 -12.51 17.51
N GLY A 459 4.55 -11.68 18.57
CA GLY A 459 3.94 -12.02 19.85
C GLY A 459 2.44 -12.26 19.72
N ALA A 460 1.72 -11.37 19.03
CA ALA A 460 0.29 -11.51 18.78
C ALA A 460 -0.04 -12.76 17.95
N THR A 461 0.74 -13.06 16.91
CA THR A 461 0.59 -14.27 16.09
C THR A 461 0.79 -15.52 16.93
N GLY A 462 1.84 -15.57 17.76
CA GLY A 462 2.12 -16.70 18.64
C GLY A 462 1.01 -16.94 19.66
N VAL A 463 0.51 -15.88 20.30
CA VAL A 463 -0.63 -15.99 21.24
C VAL A 463 -1.91 -16.38 20.50
N THR A 464 -2.12 -15.91 19.28
CA THR A 464 -3.27 -16.29 18.43
C THR A 464 -3.23 -17.77 18.07
N LEU A 465 -2.04 -18.32 17.76
CA LEU A 465 -1.86 -19.76 17.54
C LEU A 465 -2.26 -20.55 18.79
N LEU A 466 -1.76 -20.16 19.97
CA LEU A 466 -2.13 -20.81 21.23
C LEU A 466 -3.63 -20.68 21.51
N PHE A 467 -4.20 -19.51 21.24
CA PHE A 467 -5.61 -19.23 21.42
C PHE A 467 -6.49 -20.18 20.61
N TYR A 468 -6.18 -20.40 19.33
CA TYR A 468 -6.92 -21.35 18.50
C TYR A 468 -6.62 -22.81 18.84
N LEU A 469 -5.38 -23.12 19.22
CA LEU A 469 -4.99 -24.46 19.63
C LEU A 469 -5.77 -24.94 20.85
N PHE A 470 -5.97 -24.08 21.85
CA PHE A 470 -6.66 -24.40 23.09
C PHE A 470 -8.20 -24.25 23.03
N GLN A 471 -8.75 -23.83 21.88
CA GLN A 471 -10.18 -23.87 21.64
C GLN A 471 -10.56 -25.22 21.05
N PHE A 472 -11.55 -25.88 21.64
CA PHE A 472 -12.05 -27.16 21.15
C PHE A 472 -13.42 -27.00 20.53
N VAL A 473 -13.63 -27.66 19.40
CA VAL A 473 -14.89 -27.74 18.67
C VAL A 473 -15.41 -29.17 18.78
N TYR A 474 -16.67 -29.30 19.16
CA TYR A 474 -17.40 -30.56 19.16
C TYR A 474 -18.80 -30.28 18.61
N ASP A 475 -19.18 -31.00 17.56
CA ASP A 475 -20.50 -30.87 16.92
C ASP A 475 -20.85 -29.43 16.49
N GLY A 476 -19.90 -28.72 15.90
CA GLY A 476 -20.08 -27.35 15.41
C GLY A 476 -20.08 -26.25 16.48
N GLU A 477 -20.01 -26.60 17.77
CA GLU A 477 -19.97 -25.63 18.87
C GLU A 477 -18.63 -25.66 19.63
N ILE A 478 -18.29 -24.53 20.25
CA ILE A 478 -17.06 -24.38 21.03
C ILE A 478 -17.29 -24.93 22.43
N VAL A 479 -16.45 -25.89 22.82
CA VAL A 479 -16.57 -26.59 24.10
C VAL A 479 -15.36 -26.30 24.98
N LEU A 480 -15.60 -26.14 26.28
CA LEU A 480 -14.54 -25.97 27.26
C LEU A 480 -13.60 -27.19 27.25
N PRO A 481 -12.29 -26.99 27.52
CA PRO A 481 -11.29 -28.04 27.60
C PRO A 481 -11.53 -28.92 28.84
N THR A 482 -12.56 -29.76 28.79
CA THR A 482 -12.87 -30.74 29.82
C THR A 482 -12.03 -31.99 29.56
N TRP A 483 -11.63 -32.71 30.60
CA TRP A 483 -10.82 -33.93 30.50
C TRP A 483 -11.39 -34.98 29.54
N THR A 484 -12.72 -35.05 29.40
CA THR A 484 -13.45 -35.91 28.45
C THR A 484 -13.24 -35.51 26.99
N VAL A 485 -13.27 -34.21 26.70
CA VAL A 485 -13.01 -33.65 25.36
C VAL A 485 -11.56 -33.89 24.98
N PHE A 486 -10.64 -33.66 25.92
CA PHE A 486 -9.21 -33.90 25.73
C PHE A 486 -8.88 -35.38 25.46
N LYS A 487 -9.48 -36.32 26.22
CA LYS A 487 -9.38 -37.76 25.95
C LYS A 487 -9.91 -38.16 24.58
N SER A 488 -11.00 -37.52 24.14
CA SER A 488 -11.61 -37.77 22.83
C SER A 488 -10.72 -37.26 21.69
N CYS A 489 -10.10 -36.08 21.84
CA CYS A 489 -9.13 -35.53 20.90
C CYS A 489 -7.88 -36.41 20.75
N MET A 490 -7.35 -36.97 21.85
CA MET A 490 -6.15 -37.82 21.82
C MET A 490 -6.42 -39.29 21.45
N GLY A 491 -7.66 -39.64 21.09
CA GLY A 491 -8.02 -41.02 20.76
C GLY A 491 -7.90 -41.99 21.95
N LEU A 492 -7.88 -41.47 23.18
CA LEU A 492 -7.80 -42.25 24.43
C LEU A 492 -9.19 -42.63 24.99
N SER A 493 -10.25 -42.40 24.21
CA SER A 493 -11.59 -42.89 24.53
C SER A 493 -11.65 -44.39 24.25
N HIS A 494 -11.43 -45.19 25.30
CA HIS A 494 -11.85 -46.57 25.33
C HIS A 494 -13.34 -46.63 25.65
N SER A 495 -14.04 -47.43 24.84
CA SER A 495 -15.41 -47.90 24.99
C SER A 495 -15.65 -48.52 26.37
N ASP A 496 -16.16 -47.75 27.33
CA ASP A 496 -16.69 -48.28 28.58
C ASP A 496 -17.97 -47.52 28.98
N ALA A 497 -19.05 -47.75 28.23
CA ALA A 497 -20.41 -47.50 28.71
C ALA A 497 -21.31 -48.64 28.18
N PRO A 498 -22.01 -49.38 29.05
CA PRO A 498 -22.88 -50.46 28.62
C PRO A 498 -24.09 -49.88 27.87
N ALA A 499 -24.37 -50.42 26.68
CA ALA A 499 -25.54 -50.05 25.89
C ALA A 499 -26.82 -50.20 26.74
N SER A 500 -27.53 -49.10 26.95
CA SER A 500 -28.88 -49.12 27.51
C SER A 500 -29.82 -49.80 26.51
N GLN A 501 -30.68 -50.64 27.04
CA GLN A 501 -31.45 -51.69 26.38
C GLN A 501 -32.67 -51.17 25.59
N GLU A 502 -32.63 -49.95 25.04
CA GLU A 502 -33.76 -49.33 24.31
C GLU A 502 -33.57 -49.25 22.78
N ASP A 503 -32.36 -49.38 22.25
CA ASP A 503 -32.11 -49.24 20.79
C ASP A 503 -32.41 -50.50 19.96
N ASN A 504 -32.79 -51.62 20.59
CA ASN A 504 -33.00 -52.90 19.91
C ASN A 504 -34.39 -53.11 19.28
N TYR A 505 -35.28 -52.11 19.29
CA TYR A 505 -36.63 -52.25 18.71
C TYR A 505 -36.78 -51.74 17.26
N LEU A 506 -35.79 -51.04 16.71
CA LEU A 506 -35.87 -50.51 15.33
C LEU A 506 -34.97 -51.25 14.32
N ALA A 507 -34.11 -52.17 14.75
CA ALA A 507 -33.12 -52.81 13.89
C ALA A 507 -33.60 -54.08 13.14
N ASN A 508 -34.86 -54.52 13.33
CA ASN A 508 -35.28 -55.86 12.86
C ASN A 508 -36.23 -55.91 11.66
N ASN A 509 -36.51 -54.80 10.97
CA ASN A 509 -37.41 -54.82 9.80
C ASN A 509 -36.94 -53.90 8.66
N VAL A 510 -35.80 -54.20 8.02
CA VAL A 510 -35.60 -53.87 6.61
C VAL A 510 -34.84 -55.01 5.95
N SER A 511 -35.54 -55.75 5.09
CA SER A 511 -35.03 -56.82 4.26
C SER A 511 -34.14 -56.30 3.14
N ILE A 512 -32.98 -56.94 2.98
CA ILE A 512 -31.99 -56.79 1.92
C ILE A 512 -32.64 -57.13 0.56
N ASN A 513 -32.54 -56.21 -0.40
CA ASN A 513 -32.54 -56.53 -1.83
C ASN A 513 -31.26 -55.96 -2.42
N GLU A 514 -30.41 -56.85 -2.93
CA GLU A 514 -29.19 -56.54 -3.67
C GLU A 514 -29.54 -55.84 -5.00
N VAL A 515 -28.96 -54.66 -5.21
CA VAL A 515 -28.63 -54.15 -6.54
C VAL A 515 -27.17 -53.71 -6.47
N GLU A 516 -26.34 -54.37 -7.28
CA GLU A 516 -24.92 -54.05 -7.47
C GLU A 516 -24.77 -52.67 -8.13
N GLY A 517 -23.86 -51.84 -7.61
CA GLY A 517 -23.42 -50.60 -8.24
C GLY A 517 -23.09 -49.50 -7.24
N GLU A 518 -21.81 -49.40 -6.85
CA GLU A 518 -21.14 -48.24 -6.26
C GLU A 518 -21.95 -47.30 -5.34
N GLU A 519 -21.97 -47.59 -4.04
CA GLU A 519 -22.07 -46.55 -3.01
C GLU A 519 -21.46 -47.08 -1.69
N SER A 520 -20.17 -46.83 -1.49
CA SER A 520 -19.46 -47.10 -0.24
C SER A 520 -18.87 -45.81 0.28
N SER A 521 -19.68 -44.95 0.92
CA SER A 521 -19.20 -43.98 1.92
C SER A 521 -20.35 -43.22 2.60
N LEU A 522 -21.23 -43.88 3.34
CA LEU A 522 -22.08 -43.19 4.33
C LEU A 522 -22.17 -44.01 5.63
N ILE A 523 -21.03 -44.16 6.29
CA ILE A 523 -20.99 -44.31 7.75
C ILE A 523 -20.26 -43.07 8.25
N ALA A 524 -21.01 -42.02 8.56
CA ALA A 524 -20.48 -40.84 9.23
C ALA A 524 -19.92 -41.27 10.59
N ASN A 525 -18.60 -41.21 10.77
CA ASN A 525 -17.99 -41.37 12.08
C ASN A 525 -18.60 -40.32 13.05
N PRO A 526 -18.85 -40.68 14.33
CA PRO A 526 -19.34 -39.70 15.30
C PRO A 526 -18.34 -38.53 15.42
N PRO A 527 -18.83 -37.29 15.60
CA PRO A 527 -17.98 -36.10 15.57
C PRO A 527 -16.91 -36.22 16.65
N LYS A 528 -15.65 -36.33 16.24
CA LYS A 528 -14.52 -36.30 17.17
C LYS A 528 -14.28 -34.86 17.58
N ALA A 529 -14.19 -34.62 18.88
CA ALA A 529 -13.69 -33.34 19.39
C ALA A 529 -12.35 -33.03 18.72
N ARG A 530 -12.21 -31.79 18.24
CA ARG A 530 -10.98 -31.30 17.59
C ARG A 530 -10.62 -29.94 18.15
N SER A 531 -9.37 -29.54 18.02
CA SER A 531 -9.02 -28.13 18.18
C SER A 531 -9.67 -27.30 17.06
N LEU A 532 -9.96 -26.03 17.32
CA LEU A 532 -10.43 -25.09 16.29
C LEU A 532 -9.45 -25.08 15.12
N MET A 533 -8.15 -25.06 15.43
CA MET A 533 -7.07 -25.15 14.45
C MET A 533 -5.91 -25.95 15.04
N SER A 534 -5.55 -27.06 14.40
CA SER A 534 -4.35 -27.80 14.79
C SER A 534 -3.08 -26.98 14.50
N VAL A 535 -1.94 -27.41 15.04
CA VAL A 535 -0.65 -26.77 14.70
C VAL A 535 -0.39 -26.80 13.19
N TYR A 536 -0.68 -27.94 12.55
CA TYR A 536 -0.56 -28.08 11.09
C TYR A 536 -1.48 -27.10 10.36
N ASP A 537 -2.78 -27.09 10.72
CA ASP A 537 -3.77 -26.21 10.10
C ASP A 537 -3.39 -24.73 10.27
N SER A 538 -2.81 -24.38 11.43
CA SER A 538 -2.36 -23.02 11.76
C SER A 538 -1.16 -22.61 10.92
N VAL A 539 -0.16 -23.47 10.78
CA VAL A 539 1.01 -23.22 9.94
C VAL A 539 0.60 -23.13 8.47
N GLU A 540 -0.28 -24.01 7.99
CA GLU A 540 -0.81 -23.96 6.63
C GLU A 540 -1.58 -22.65 6.37
N ALA A 541 -2.46 -22.25 7.28
CA ALA A 541 -3.19 -20.99 7.19
C ALA A 541 -2.24 -19.78 7.19
N PHE A 542 -1.22 -19.83 8.05
CA PHE A 542 -0.20 -18.80 8.17
C PHE A 542 0.62 -18.67 6.88
N LEU A 543 1.07 -19.78 6.30
CA LEU A 543 1.80 -19.80 5.03
C LEU A 543 0.90 -19.36 3.86
N CYS A 544 -0.38 -19.73 3.86
CA CYS A 544 -1.34 -19.24 2.87
C CYS A 544 -1.47 -17.71 2.94
N GLY A 545 -1.59 -17.17 4.15
CA GLY A 545 -1.61 -15.72 4.38
C GLY A 545 -0.34 -15.03 3.89
N MET A 546 0.84 -15.57 4.23
CA MET A 546 2.13 -15.09 3.72
C MET A 546 2.23 -15.14 2.19
N GLY A 547 1.71 -16.20 1.56
CA GLY A 547 1.73 -16.34 0.10
C GLY A 547 0.95 -15.24 -0.63
N LYS A 548 -0.14 -14.75 -0.02
CA LYS A 548 -0.98 -13.69 -0.59
C LYS A 548 -0.27 -12.33 -0.67
N ILE A 549 0.67 -12.04 0.24
CA ILE A 549 1.39 -10.75 0.28
C ILE A 549 2.71 -10.75 -0.51
N PHE A 550 3.11 -11.89 -1.08
CA PHE A 550 4.39 -12.02 -1.78
C PHE A 550 4.60 -11.01 -2.95
N PRO A 551 3.59 -10.71 -3.80
CA PRO A 551 3.72 -9.67 -4.82
C PRO A 551 4.03 -8.28 -4.24
N ALA A 552 3.36 -7.91 -3.15
CA ALA A 552 3.60 -6.63 -2.47
C ALA A 552 5.03 -6.52 -1.92
N LEU A 553 5.62 -7.63 -1.47
CA LEU A 553 7.03 -7.68 -1.07
C LEU A 553 7.98 -7.48 -2.24
N ILE A 554 7.68 -8.05 -3.42
CA ILE A 554 8.48 -7.79 -4.63
C ILE A 554 8.43 -6.31 -4.99
N VAL A 555 7.24 -5.72 -5.00
CA VAL A 555 7.04 -4.28 -5.23
C VAL A 555 7.85 -3.47 -4.22
N LEU A 556 7.83 -3.83 -2.94
CA LEU A 556 8.56 -3.15 -1.88
C LEU A 556 10.08 -3.15 -2.11
N THR A 557 10.67 -4.29 -2.47
CA THR A 557 12.11 -4.36 -2.80
C THR A 557 12.47 -3.58 -4.05
N LEU A 558 11.69 -3.73 -5.12
CA LEU A 558 11.92 -3.00 -6.37
C LEU A 558 11.69 -1.50 -6.18
N ALA A 559 10.80 -1.14 -5.27
CA ALA A 559 10.59 0.23 -4.84
C ALA A 559 11.85 0.79 -4.20
N TRP A 560 12.37 0.21 -3.12
CA TRP A 560 13.60 0.72 -2.48
C TRP A 560 14.76 0.82 -3.48
N ALA A 561 14.95 -0.21 -4.30
CA ALA A 561 15.94 -0.20 -5.38
C ALA A 561 15.69 0.93 -6.38
N SER A 562 14.42 1.20 -6.72
CA SER A 562 14.03 2.32 -7.59
C SER A 562 14.25 3.68 -6.90
N GLY A 563 14.09 3.81 -5.59
CA GLY A 563 14.43 5.04 -4.87
C GLY A 563 15.93 5.31 -4.95
N SER A 564 16.74 4.31 -4.62
CA SER A 564 18.21 4.38 -4.70
C SER A 564 18.73 4.62 -6.11
N ILE A 565 18.08 4.07 -7.15
CA ILE A 565 18.52 4.35 -8.52
C ILE A 565 18.19 5.78 -8.95
N MET A 566 17.06 6.37 -8.51
CA MET A 566 16.73 7.76 -8.83
C MET A 566 17.75 8.73 -8.25
N THR A 567 18.27 8.47 -7.04
CA THR A 567 19.34 9.28 -6.45
C THR A 567 20.68 9.02 -7.13
N ALA A 568 21.00 7.76 -7.47
CA ALA A 568 22.25 7.44 -8.15
C ALA A 568 22.37 8.06 -9.55
N VAL A 569 21.25 8.19 -10.28
CA VAL A 569 21.22 8.90 -11.58
C VAL A 569 21.10 10.43 -11.45
N GLY A 570 21.06 10.97 -10.23
CA GLY A 570 20.93 12.40 -9.97
C GLY A 570 19.54 12.99 -10.27
N CYS A 571 18.50 12.17 -10.38
CA CYS A 571 17.14 12.66 -10.62
C CYS A 571 16.68 13.56 -9.47
N ASP A 572 17.01 13.20 -8.23
CA ASP A 572 16.79 14.00 -7.03
C ASP A 572 17.48 15.37 -7.09
N ARG A 573 18.71 15.45 -7.59
CA ARG A 573 19.44 16.70 -7.82
C ARG A 573 18.79 17.58 -8.87
N LEU A 574 18.33 17.00 -9.98
CA LEU A 574 17.60 17.73 -11.01
C LEU A 574 16.31 18.34 -10.43
N PHE A 575 15.54 17.56 -9.68
CA PHE A 575 14.35 18.05 -9.00
C PHE A 575 14.69 19.10 -7.95
N SER A 576 15.77 18.93 -7.18
CA SER A 576 16.22 19.91 -6.21
C SER A 576 16.51 21.26 -6.86
N ARG A 577 17.25 21.29 -7.98
CA ARG A 577 17.49 22.53 -8.74
C ARG A 577 16.18 23.18 -9.21
N TRP A 578 15.26 22.40 -9.78
CA TRP A 578 13.98 22.95 -10.24
C TRP A 578 13.12 23.53 -9.13
N ILE A 579 13.11 22.86 -7.96
CA ILE A 579 12.33 23.28 -6.81
C ILE A 579 12.97 24.52 -6.17
N THR A 580 14.26 24.45 -5.82
CA THR A 580 14.96 25.53 -5.10
C THR A 580 15.07 26.83 -5.91
N GLN A 581 15.07 26.77 -7.25
CA GLN A 581 15.17 27.95 -8.11
C GLN A 581 13.84 28.52 -8.60
N GLY A 582 12.78 27.70 -8.61
CA GLY A 582 11.56 28.01 -9.36
C GLY A 582 10.25 27.86 -8.59
N ILE A 583 10.25 27.18 -7.44
CA ILE A 583 9.03 26.82 -6.71
C ILE A 583 9.08 27.42 -5.31
N SER A 584 8.01 28.09 -4.89
CA SER A 584 7.93 28.60 -3.52
C SER A 584 7.66 27.46 -2.54
N ALA A 585 8.24 27.55 -1.34
CA ALA A 585 8.00 26.58 -0.27
C ALA A 585 6.51 26.37 0.04
N GLN A 586 5.71 27.44 -0.03
CA GLN A 586 4.26 27.38 0.22
C GLN A 586 3.51 26.49 -0.78
N ALA A 587 4.03 26.32 -2.00
CA ALA A 587 3.39 25.51 -3.01
C ALA A 587 3.69 24.01 -2.84
N MET A 588 4.72 23.64 -2.06
CA MET A 588 5.21 22.26 -1.97
C MET A 588 4.14 21.24 -1.55
N PRO A 589 3.32 21.47 -0.51
CA PRO A 589 2.27 20.50 -0.13
C PRO A 589 1.22 20.29 -1.23
N THR A 590 0.94 21.32 -2.02
CA THR A 590 -0.06 21.25 -3.09
C THR A 590 0.52 20.57 -4.33
N ILE A 591 1.74 20.93 -4.72
CA ILE A 591 2.43 20.36 -5.87
C ILE A 591 2.70 18.88 -5.62
N SER A 592 3.17 18.50 -4.42
CA SER A 592 3.42 17.11 -4.09
C SER A 592 2.14 16.28 -4.17
N PHE A 593 1.03 16.77 -3.61
CA PHE A 593 -0.27 16.10 -3.71
C PHE A 593 -0.72 15.92 -5.17
N ILE A 594 -0.64 16.97 -6.00
CA ILE A 594 -1.08 16.92 -7.40
C ILE A 594 -0.22 15.96 -8.22
N ILE A 595 1.11 16.03 -8.09
CA ILE A 595 2.03 15.13 -8.80
C ILE A 595 1.78 13.68 -8.38
N SER A 596 1.59 13.43 -7.07
CA SER A 596 1.24 12.11 -6.58
C SER A 596 -0.07 11.57 -7.14
N VAL A 597 -1.13 12.39 -7.23
CA VAL A 597 -2.41 11.97 -7.83
C VAL A 597 -2.22 11.52 -9.27
N PHE A 598 -1.56 12.33 -10.09
CA PHE A 598 -1.37 12.01 -11.50
C PHE A 598 -0.46 10.79 -11.69
N MET A 599 0.59 10.70 -10.89
CA MET A 599 1.53 9.60 -10.99
C MET A 599 0.90 8.28 -10.51
N ALA A 600 0.18 8.27 -9.39
CA ALA A 600 -0.54 7.09 -8.92
C ALA A 600 -1.70 6.69 -9.83
N LEU A 601 -2.41 7.66 -10.43
CA LEU A 601 -3.41 7.36 -11.46
C LEU A 601 -2.79 6.65 -12.66
N ALA A 602 -1.60 7.08 -13.09
CA ALA A 602 -0.90 6.53 -14.24
C ALA A 602 -0.22 5.19 -13.95
N THR A 603 0.36 5.00 -12.76
CA THR A 603 1.05 3.78 -12.37
C THR A 603 0.10 2.71 -11.82
N GLY A 604 -1.07 3.11 -11.30
CA GLY A 604 -1.98 2.20 -10.58
C GLY A 604 -1.40 1.68 -9.28
N SER A 605 -0.45 2.40 -8.68
CA SER A 605 0.15 1.97 -7.41
C SER A 605 0.42 3.16 -6.52
N SER A 606 -0.18 3.14 -5.35
CA SER A 606 0.13 4.06 -4.26
C SER A 606 1.55 3.86 -3.74
N TRP A 607 1.98 2.62 -3.50
CA TRP A 607 3.31 2.32 -2.95
C TRP A 607 4.44 2.72 -3.92
N GLY A 608 4.34 2.33 -5.20
CA GLY A 608 5.33 2.71 -6.20
C GLY A 608 5.43 4.24 -6.36
N THR A 609 4.31 4.94 -6.25
CA THR A 609 4.27 6.41 -6.34
C THR A 609 5.00 7.06 -5.17
N MET A 610 4.78 6.59 -3.94
CA MET A 610 5.45 7.12 -2.75
C MET A 610 6.97 6.95 -2.88
N THR A 611 7.42 5.75 -3.19
CA THR A 611 8.84 5.43 -3.34
C THR A 611 9.56 6.35 -4.31
N ILE A 612 8.92 6.69 -5.42
CA ILE A 612 9.54 7.54 -6.43
C ILE A 612 9.55 9.01 -5.97
N LEU A 613 8.49 9.49 -5.32
CA LEU A 613 8.36 10.92 -4.98
C LEU A 613 9.05 11.32 -3.68
N PHE A 614 9.18 10.43 -2.70
CA PHE A 614 9.90 10.72 -1.45
C PHE A 614 11.32 11.26 -1.71
N PRO A 615 12.20 10.55 -2.45
CA PRO A 615 13.56 11.01 -2.67
C PRO A 615 13.66 12.26 -3.55
N LEU A 616 12.64 12.52 -4.38
CA LEU A 616 12.60 13.66 -5.31
C LEU A 616 12.04 14.94 -4.67
N LEU A 617 11.21 14.83 -3.63
CA LEU A 617 10.48 15.97 -3.08
C LEU A 617 10.86 16.28 -1.63
N CYS A 618 11.17 15.29 -0.78
CA CYS A 618 11.34 15.52 0.66
C CYS A 618 12.56 16.41 0.98
N VAL A 619 13.75 16.04 0.50
CA VAL A 619 14.97 16.82 0.68
C VAL A 619 14.80 18.26 0.16
N PRO A 620 14.49 18.50 -1.13
CA PRO A 620 14.40 19.87 -1.64
C PRO A 620 13.27 20.69 -1.01
N THR A 621 12.19 20.05 -0.54
CA THR A 621 11.17 20.74 0.27
C THR A 621 11.77 21.29 1.55
N TYR A 622 12.56 20.49 2.28
CA TYR A 622 13.22 20.93 3.50
C TYR A 622 14.15 22.12 3.23
N GLN A 623 14.91 22.06 2.13
CA GLN A 623 15.83 23.14 1.73
C GLN A 623 15.06 24.44 1.43
N VAL A 624 14.07 24.41 0.54
CA VAL A 624 13.32 25.62 0.13
C VAL A 624 12.45 26.18 1.25
N ALA A 625 11.99 25.33 2.16
CA ALA A 625 11.21 25.72 3.34
C ALA A 625 12.07 26.25 4.49
N ASN A 626 13.40 26.30 4.35
CA ASN A 626 14.35 26.63 5.43
C ASN A 626 14.05 25.84 6.71
N GLY A 627 13.73 24.56 6.56
CA GLY A 627 13.40 23.68 7.68
C GLY A 627 12.06 23.97 8.36
N ASP A 628 11.07 24.58 7.70
CA ASP A 628 9.72 24.66 8.28
C ASP A 628 9.10 23.25 8.43
N PRO A 629 8.89 22.75 9.67
CA PRO A 629 8.36 21.40 9.89
C PRO A 629 6.91 21.27 9.40
N THR A 630 6.13 22.35 9.39
CA THR A 630 4.74 22.32 8.92
C THR A 630 4.68 22.04 7.43
N ILE A 631 5.49 22.75 6.63
CA ILE A 631 5.57 22.54 5.18
C ILE A 631 6.13 21.15 4.87
N PHE A 632 7.15 20.70 5.60
CA PHE A 632 7.71 19.36 5.43
C PHE A 632 6.68 18.26 5.71
N TYR A 633 6.03 18.28 6.89
CA TYR A 633 5.01 17.29 7.26
C TYR A 633 3.78 17.33 6.34
N ALA A 634 3.36 18.51 5.90
CA ALA A 634 2.28 18.65 4.93
C ALA A 634 2.68 18.15 3.54
N THR A 635 3.95 18.26 3.16
CA THR A 635 4.46 17.72 1.89
C THR A 635 4.54 16.20 1.92
N VAL A 636 5.07 15.61 3.00
CA VAL A 636 5.06 14.15 3.24
C VAL A 636 3.61 13.65 3.19
N ALA A 637 2.69 14.29 3.90
CA ALA A 637 1.27 13.95 3.87
C ALA A 637 0.64 14.14 2.49
N GLY A 638 1.07 15.15 1.73
CA GLY A 638 0.66 15.40 0.36
C GLY A 638 1.08 14.26 -0.57
N ILE A 639 2.32 13.78 -0.44
CA ILE A 639 2.80 12.62 -1.20
C ILE A 639 1.94 11.40 -0.89
N LEU A 640 1.78 11.08 0.41
CA LEU A 640 1.07 9.89 0.86
C LEU A 640 -0.41 9.93 0.46
N SER A 641 -1.09 11.06 0.71
CA SER A 641 -2.51 11.25 0.40
C SER A 641 -2.79 11.31 -1.10
N GLY A 642 -1.90 11.95 -1.86
CA GLY A 642 -2.05 12.05 -3.31
C GLY A 642 -1.86 10.69 -3.98
N SER A 643 -0.94 9.86 -3.47
CA SER A 643 -0.73 8.51 -3.95
C SER A 643 -1.98 7.65 -3.76
N VAL A 644 -2.59 7.69 -2.57
CA VAL A 644 -3.87 7.01 -2.31
C VAL A 644 -4.99 7.56 -3.20
N ALA A 645 -5.01 8.87 -3.44
CA ALA A 645 -6.04 9.50 -4.26
C ALA A 645 -6.00 9.11 -5.74
N GLY A 646 -4.81 9.02 -6.34
CA GLY A 646 -4.65 8.57 -7.72
C GLY A 646 -4.92 7.08 -7.89
N ASP A 647 -4.46 6.28 -6.93
CA ASP A 647 -4.65 4.82 -6.90
C ASP A 647 -6.15 4.45 -6.90
N HIS A 648 -6.94 5.13 -6.07
CA HIS A 648 -8.39 4.92 -5.92
C HIS A 648 -9.23 5.17 -7.18
N VAL A 649 -8.67 5.78 -8.23
CA VAL A 649 -9.36 6.01 -9.52
C VAL A 649 -8.67 5.34 -10.69
N SER A 650 -7.58 4.62 -10.46
CA SER A 650 -6.83 3.99 -11.53
C SER A 650 -7.48 2.66 -11.93
N PRO A 651 -7.81 2.45 -13.22
CA PRO A 651 -8.40 1.20 -13.69
C PRO A 651 -7.41 0.03 -13.68
N ILE A 652 -6.13 0.30 -13.51
CA ILE A 652 -5.06 -0.71 -13.44
C ILE A 652 -4.57 -0.94 -12.01
N SER A 653 -5.14 -0.23 -11.03
CA SER A 653 -4.83 -0.41 -9.63
C SER A 653 -5.31 -1.76 -9.13
N ASP A 654 -4.45 -2.45 -8.40
CA ASP A 654 -4.74 -3.71 -7.75
C ASP A 654 -5.86 -3.58 -6.70
N THR A 655 -5.86 -2.51 -5.89
CA THR A 655 -6.93 -2.24 -4.92
C THR A 655 -8.27 -2.04 -5.62
N THR A 656 -8.27 -1.30 -6.74
CA THR A 656 -9.47 -1.06 -7.58
C THR A 656 -9.95 -2.34 -8.29
N VAL A 657 -9.02 -3.17 -8.76
CA VAL A 657 -9.32 -4.47 -9.38
C VAL A 657 -9.92 -5.43 -8.35
N ILE A 658 -9.29 -5.54 -7.19
CA ILE A 658 -9.69 -6.46 -6.12
C ILE A 658 -11.02 -6.03 -5.50
N SER A 659 -11.26 -4.74 -5.27
CA SER A 659 -12.55 -4.23 -4.77
C SER A 659 -13.70 -4.56 -5.73
N SER A 660 -13.48 -4.37 -7.05
CA SER A 660 -14.50 -4.69 -8.06
C SER A 660 -14.75 -6.20 -8.16
N MET A 661 -13.70 -7.01 -8.09
CA MET A 661 -13.76 -8.47 -8.15
C MET A 661 -14.47 -9.06 -6.92
N SER A 662 -14.08 -8.65 -5.71
CA SER A 662 -14.62 -9.20 -4.46
C SER A 662 -16.10 -8.85 -4.28
N CYS A 663 -16.51 -7.66 -4.71
CA CYS A 663 -17.91 -7.23 -4.68
C CYS A 663 -18.71 -7.76 -5.89
N GLY A 664 -18.04 -8.26 -6.93
CA GLY A 664 -18.65 -8.88 -8.10
C GLY A 664 -19.30 -7.90 -9.07
N CYS A 665 -18.67 -6.75 -9.31
CA CYS A 665 -19.05 -5.77 -10.33
C CYS A 665 -18.00 -5.66 -11.45
N LYS A 666 -18.35 -4.99 -12.56
CA LYS A 666 -17.39 -4.72 -13.64
C LYS A 666 -16.39 -3.65 -13.18
N LEU A 667 -15.10 -3.93 -13.33
CA LEU A 667 -14.00 -2.99 -13.04
C LEU A 667 -14.24 -1.57 -13.56
N LEU A 668 -14.53 -1.43 -14.85
CA LEU A 668 -14.75 -0.11 -15.43
C LEU A 668 -16.01 0.57 -14.87
N GLY A 669 -17.03 -0.20 -14.48
CA GLY A 669 -18.22 0.32 -13.81
C GLY A 669 -17.86 0.91 -12.43
N HIS A 670 -17.07 0.18 -11.65
CA HIS A 670 -16.54 0.67 -10.37
C HIS A 670 -15.77 1.98 -10.53
N VAL A 671 -14.76 2.00 -11.42
CA VAL A 671 -13.94 3.21 -11.70
C VAL A 671 -14.79 4.41 -12.08
N ILE A 672 -15.73 4.25 -13.02
CA ILE A 672 -16.58 5.36 -13.50
C ILE A 672 -17.49 5.90 -12.40
N THR A 673 -18.00 5.03 -11.52
CA THR A 673 -18.90 5.44 -10.45
C THR A 673 -18.18 6.11 -9.28
N GLN A 674 -16.93 5.74 -8.98
CA GLN A 674 -16.16 6.34 -7.89
C GLN A 674 -15.37 7.59 -8.27
N ALA A 675 -14.91 7.71 -9.53
CA ALA A 675 -14.06 8.81 -9.98
C ALA A 675 -14.62 10.23 -9.69
N PRO A 676 -15.93 10.50 -9.85
CA PRO A 676 -16.48 11.82 -9.49
C PRO A 676 -16.30 12.16 -8.01
N TYR A 677 -16.46 11.19 -7.11
CA TYR A 677 -16.29 11.40 -5.67
C TYR A 677 -14.83 11.65 -5.32
N ALA A 678 -13.92 10.79 -5.80
CA ALA A 678 -12.49 10.96 -5.58
C ALA A 678 -11.98 12.30 -6.13
N THR A 679 -12.43 12.72 -7.31
CA THR A 679 -12.07 14.03 -7.89
C THR A 679 -12.53 15.18 -7.00
N ILE A 680 -13.76 15.14 -6.50
CA ILE A 680 -14.31 16.19 -5.63
C ILE A 680 -13.57 16.22 -4.29
N VAL A 681 -13.29 15.05 -3.71
CA VAL A 681 -12.51 14.97 -2.47
C VAL A 681 -11.11 15.53 -2.68
N SER A 682 -10.43 15.19 -3.78
CA SER A 682 -9.11 15.76 -4.13
C SER A 682 -9.16 17.28 -4.29
N LEU A 683 -10.20 17.83 -4.93
CA LEU A 683 -10.39 19.28 -5.04
C LEU A 683 -10.62 19.94 -3.66
N VAL A 684 -11.41 19.32 -2.79
CA VAL A 684 -11.63 19.79 -1.42
C VAL A 684 -10.33 19.72 -0.60
N SER A 685 -9.54 18.65 -0.75
CA SER A 685 -8.21 18.51 -0.14
C SER A 685 -7.25 19.61 -0.57
N ILE A 686 -7.30 20.02 -1.84
CA ILE A 686 -6.49 21.13 -2.35
C ILE A 686 -6.98 22.47 -1.78
N LEU A 687 -8.27 22.76 -1.93
CA LEU A 687 -8.85 24.08 -1.60
C LEU A 687 -8.87 24.39 -0.10
N PHE A 688 -9.13 23.39 0.74
CA PHE A 688 -9.27 23.57 2.19
C PHE A 688 -8.12 22.96 3.00
N GLY A 689 -7.23 22.21 2.35
CA GLY A 689 -6.11 21.53 2.98
C GLY A 689 -4.76 22.05 2.53
N THR A 690 -4.26 21.55 1.40
CA THR A 690 -2.85 21.74 0.98
C THR A 690 -2.49 23.17 0.59
N ILE A 691 -3.40 23.93 -0.04
CA ILE A 691 -3.14 25.36 -0.34
C ILE A 691 -3.12 26.19 0.95
N PRO A 692 -4.17 26.15 1.80
CA PRO A 692 -4.18 26.97 3.01
C PRO A 692 -3.04 26.68 3.98
N ILE A 693 -2.65 25.41 4.15
CA ILE A 693 -1.55 25.06 5.06
C ILE A 693 -0.20 25.57 4.54
N GLY A 694 0.03 25.51 3.23
CA GLY A 694 1.25 26.02 2.62
C GLY A 694 1.37 27.55 2.75
N HIS A 695 0.25 28.27 2.71
CA HIS A 695 0.20 29.72 2.89
C HIS A 695 0.05 30.20 4.34
N ASP A 696 0.05 29.29 5.31
CA ASP A 696 -0.25 29.56 6.72
C ASP A 696 -1.55 30.40 6.89
N ALA A 697 -2.56 30.12 6.05
CA ALA A 697 -3.77 30.92 5.99
C ALA A 697 -4.67 30.69 7.23
N PHE A 698 -4.68 29.45 7.74
CA PHE A 698 -5.37 29.07 8.97
C PHE A 698 -4.84 27.74 9.52
N PRO A 699 -5.07 27.45 10.82
CA PRO A 699 -4.69 26.18 11.43
C PRO A 699 -5.33 24.97 10.73
N ASN A 700 -4.61 23.85 10.68
CA ASN A 700 -5.03 22.62 10.00
C ASN A 700 -6.44 22.15 10.38
N ILE A 701 -6.81 22.24 11.66
CA ILE A 701 -8.12 21.84 12.18
C ILE A 701 -9.25 22.66 11.55
N VAL A 702 -9.02 23.96 11.30
CA VAL A 702 -9.98 24.84 10.62
C VAL A 702 -10.16 24.37 9.18
N GLY A 703 -9.07 24.03 8.50
CA GLY A 703 -9.11 23.44 7.16
C GLY A 703 -9.91 22.14 7.09
N ILE A 704 -9.69 21.23 8.03
CA ILE A 704 -10.45 19.99 8.13
C ILE A 704 -11.94 20.30 8.32
N LEU A 705 -12.30 21.17 9.27
CA LEU A 705 -13.70 21.51 9.52
C LEU A 705 -14.38 22.16 8.30
N LEU A 706 -13.70 23.09 7.63
CA LEU A 706 -14.21 23.71 6.40
C LEU A 706 -14.37 22.69 5.26
N GLY A 707 -13.43 21.75 5.11
CA GLY A 707 -13.52 20.66 4.15
C GLY A 707 -14.68 19.71 4.44
N VAL A 708 -14.90 19.34 5.71
CA VAL A 708 -16.05 18.55 6.15
C VAL A 708 -17.37 19.26 5.82
N VAL A 709 -17.45 20.56 6.07
CA VAL A 709 -18.62 21.38 5.68
C VAL A 709 -18.79 21.41 4.17
N ALA A 710 -17.71 21.57 3.40
CA ALA A 710 -17.75 21.56 1.94
C ALA A 710 -18.25 20.22 1.38
N ILE A 711 -17.85 19.09 1.97
CA ILE A 711 -18.35 17.75 1.63
C ILE A 711 -19.84 17.63 1.94
N GLY A 712 -20.28 18.08 3.13
CA GLY A 712 -21.69 18.09 3.50
C GLY A 712 -22.53 18.94 2.54
N LEU A 713 -22.01 20.12 2.14
CA LEU A 713 -22.64 20.98 1.14
C LEU A 713 -22.67 20.33 -0.25
N PHE A 714 -21.60 19.66 -0.67
CA PHE A 714 -21.59 18.88 -1.91
C PHE A 714 -22.70 17.83 -1.91
N VAL A 715 -22.80 17.04 -0.84
CA VAL A 715 -23.82 15.99 -0.69
C VAL A 715 -25.25 16.58 -0.67
N TYR A 716 -25.42 17.74 -0.03
CA TYR A 716 -26.74 18.37 0.06
C TYR A 716 -27.16 19.18 -1.19
N LEU A 717 -26.22 19.76 -1.92
CA LEU A 717 -26.53 20.63 -3.06
C LEU A 717 -26.43 19.92 -4.41
N LEU A 718 -25.47 18.99 -4.56
CA LEU A 718 -25.18 18.35 -5.83
C LEU A 718 -25.68 16.89 -5.89
N CYS A 719 -25.58 16.12 -4.81
CA CYS A 719 -26.15 14.77 -4.81
C CYS A 719 -27.70 14.81 -4.75
N ALA A 720 -28.35 13.90 -5.48
CA ALA A 720 -29.80 13.74 -5.44
C ALA A 720 -30.20 12.53 -4.58
N PRO A 721 -31.39 12.55 -3.94
CA PRO A 721 -31.92 11.37 -3.26
C PRO A 721 -31.99 10.18 -4.21
N ILE A 722 -31.54 9.01 -3.73
CA ILE A 722 -31.55 7.77 -4.52
C ILE A 722 -32.99 7.48 -4.96
N LEU A 723 -33.92 7.42 -4.02
CA LEU A 723 -35.37 7.38 -4.30
C LEU A 723 -35.95 8.79 -4.10
N SER A 724 -36.54 9.36 -5.15
CA SER A 724 -37.17 10.68 -5.12
C SER A 724 -38.60 10.62 -5.66
N PRO A 725 -39.60 11.19 -4.97
CA PRO A 725 -40.98 11.25 -5.47
C PRO A 725 -41.11 12.00 -6.81
N THR A 726 -40.14 12.87 -7.11
CA THR A 726 -40.09 13.63 -8.36
C THR A 726 -39.26 12.95 -9.46
N GLY A 727 -38.59 11.83 -9.13
CA GLY A 727 -37.60 11.16 -10.00
C GLY A 727 -36.35 11.99 -10.29
N ARG A 728 -36.25 13.22 -9.76
CA ARG A 728 -35.23 14.21 -10.13
C ARG A 728 -33.81 13.66 -9.95
N PHE A 729 -33.00 13.66 -11.02
CA PHE A 729 -31.57 13.34 -10.98
C PHE A 729 -30.73 14.50 -10.39
N ASP A 730 -29.42 14.31 -10.24
CA ASP A 730 -28.50 15.39 -9.90
C ASP A 730 -28.46 16.50 -10.99
N PRO A 731 -27.97 17.70 -10.68
CA PRO A 731 -27.97 18.82 -11.61
C PRO A 731 -27.25 18.54 -12.94
N ILE A 732 -26.17 17.75 -12.92
CA ILE A 732 -25.36 17.46 -14.11
C ILE A 732 -26.09 16.46 -15.00
N THR A 733 -26.58 15.37 -14.43
CA THR A 733 -27.36 14.36 -15.16
C THR A 733 -28.66 14.96 -15.71
N GLN A 734 -29.30 15.88 -14.98
CA GLN A 734 -30.46 16.61 -15.51
C GLN A 734 -30.12 17.52 -16.69
N LEU A 735 -28.97 18.21 -16.62
CA LEU A 735 -28.52 19.04 -17.73
C LEU A 735 -28.28 18.16 -18.97
N TRP A 736 -27.67 16.98 -18.78
CA TRP A 736 -27.46 16.00 -19.84
C TRP A 736 -28.77 15.49 -20.45
N LEU A 737 -29.78 15.17 -19.64
CA LEU A 737 -31.12 14.76 -20.08
C LEU A 737 -31.84 15.82 -20.93
N ARG A 738 -31.56 17.13 -20.71
CA ARG A 738 -32.13 18.19 -21.57
C ARG A 738 -31.65 18.09 -23.02
N PHE A 739 -30.44 17.58 -23.24
CA PHE A 739 -29.86 17.41 -24.56
C PHE A 739 -30.18 16.05 -25.19
N ARG A 740 -30.45 15.02 -24.38
CA ARG A 740 -30.83 13.66 -24.84
C ARG A 740 -32.15 13.19 -24.21
N LYS A 741 -33.27 13.59 -24.83
CA LYS A 741 -34.63 13.28 -24.33
C LYS A 741 -34.99 11.79 -24.42
N GLU A 742 -34.56 11.10 -25.47
CA GLU A 742 -34.75 9.66 -25.66
C GLU A 742 -33.53 8.91 -25.13
N SER A 743 -33.46 8.72 -23.82
CA SER A 743 -32.39 7.96 -23.18
C SER A 743 -32.96 6.95 -22.18
N PRO A 744 -32.25 5.83 -21.90
CA PRO A 744 -32.61 4.90 -20.84
C PRO A 744 -32.77 5.57 -19.46
N LEU A 745 -32.10 6.70 -19.24
CA LEU A 745 -32.19 7.47 -17.99
C LEU A 745 -33.57 8.14 -17.83
N THR A 746 -34.22 8.53 -18.93
CA THR A 746 -35.59 9.09 -18.89
C THR A 746 -36.59 8.02 -18.44
N GLN A 747 -36.41 6.77 -18.89
CA GLN A 747 -37.22 5.64 -18.43
C GLN A 747 -36.98 5.35 -16.95
N LEU A 748 -35.72 5.27 -16.52
CA LEU A 748 -35.37 5.10 -15.11
C LEU A 748 -35.96 6.21 -14.23
N GLN A 749 -36.05 7.45 -14.75
CA GLN A 749 -36.69 8.55 -14.06
C GLN A 749 -38.17 8.28 -13.76
N ALA A 750 -38.91 7.81 -14.77
CA ALA A 750 -40.33 7.49 -14.65
C ALA A 750 -40.54 6.31 -13.69
N ASP A 751 -39.74 5.25 -13.84
CA ASP A 751 -39.82 4.05 -12.99
C ASP A 751 -39.51 4.37 -11.52
N THR A 752 -38.62 5.33 -11.26
CA THR A 752 -38.32 5.80 -9.90
C THR A 752 -39.54 6.46 -9.25
N ILE A 753 -40.31 7.25 -10.01
CA ILE A 753 -41.52 7.92 -9.50
C ILE A 753 -42.57 6.87 -9.13
N ILE A 754 -42.79 5.90 -10.02
CA ILE A 754 -43.73 4.79 -9.79
C ILE A 754 -43.34 4.03 -8.52
N ARG A 755 -42.06 3.67 -8.38
CA ARG A 755 -41.59 2.94 -7.19
C ARG A 755 -41.77 3.73 -5.89
N CYS A 756 -41.59 5.06 -5.92
CA CYS A 756 -41.85 5.90 -4.75
C CYS A 756 -43.34 5.91 -4.38
N GLN A 757 -44.24 5.94 -5.35
CA GLN A 757 -45.68 5.87 -5.11
C GLN A 757 -46.09 4.52 -4.51
N ASP A 758 -45.54 3.42 -5.03
CA ASP A 758 -45.82 2.08 -4.51
C ASP A 758 -45.41 1.89 -3.04
N MET A 759 -44.31 2.51 -2.60
CA MET A 759 -43.87 2.42 -1.19
C MET A 759 -44.75 3.22 -0.23
N ASP A 760 -45.42 4.28 -0.69
CA ASP A 760 -46.36 5.04 0.13
C ASP A 760 -47.72 4.33 0.26
N GLU A 761 -48.08 3.47 -0.70
CA GLU A 761 -49.38 2.78 -0.74
C GLU A 761 -49.36 1.35 -0.18
N ASN A 762 -48.26 0.59 -0.29
CA ASN A 762 -48.21 -0.83 0.12
C ASN A 762 -46.80 -1.34 0.50
N GLU A 763 -46.34 -1.19 1.76
CA GLU A 763 -45.42 -2.17 2.41
C GLU A 763 -45.09 -1.79 3.88
N PRO A 764 -45.26 -2.69 4.87
CA PRO A 764 -44.35 -2.73 6.01
C PRO A 764 -42.98 -3.27 5.54
N MET A 765 -41.90 -2.59 5.94
CA MET A 765 -40.53 -3.01 5.64
C MET A 765 -40.21 -4.36 6.30
N LEU A 766 -40.12 -5.41 5.47
CA LEU A 766 -39.79 -6.80 5.82
C LEU A 766 -40.81 -7.50 6.74
N PRO A 767 -40.93 -8.85 6.69
CA PRO A 767 -41.71 -9.58 7.67
C PRO A 767 -41.15 -9.27 9.06
N SER A 768 -42.02 -8.83 9.98
CA SER A 768 -41.66 -8.75 11.38
C SER A 768 -41.32 -10.16 11.86
N VAL A 769 -40.04 -10.41 12.13
CA VAL A 769 -39.62 -11.53 12.98
C VAL A 769 -40.06 -11.18 14.40
N ASN A 770 -41.33 -11.43 14.68
CA ASN A 770 -41.96 -11.49 15.99
C ASN A 770 -43.39 -11.99 15.76
N ASP A 771 -43.52 -13.29 15.55
CA ASP A 771 -44.66 -14.03 16.07
C ASP A 771 -44.17 -15.44 16.42
N ASP A 772 -44.37 -15.78 17.68
CA ASP A 772 -44.03 -17.06 18.29
C ASP A 772 -44.73 -18.20 17.54
N LYS A 773 -43.99 -18.88 16.65
CA LYS A 773 -44.14 -20.28 16.19
C LYS A 773 -43.36 -20.44 14.89
N HIS A 774 -42.15 -20.98 14.98
CA HIS A 774 -41.41 -21.78 13.99
C HIS A 774 -39.91 -21.67 14.32
N GLU A 775 -39.48 -22.44 15.33
CA GLU A 775 -38.04 -22.62 15.65
C GLU A 775 -37.32 -23.56 14.65
N ASP A 776 -38.00 -24.10 13.63
CA ASP A 776 -37.42 -25.12 12.74
C ASP A 776 -37.05 -24.62 11.32
N GLU A 777 -37.28 -23.35 10.95
CA GLU A 777 -37.02 -22.85 9.59
C GLU A 777 -35.84 -21.86 9.47
N ALA A 778 -35.28 -21.35 10.56
CA ALA A 778 -34.04 -20.56 10.52
C ALA A 778 -32.79 -21.45 10.31
N THR A 779 -32.93 -22.76 10.52
CA THR A 779 -31.88 -23.77 10.41
C THR A 779 -31.82 -24.43 9.03
N SER A 780 -32.84 -24.27 8.17
CA SER A 780 -32.88 -24.87 6.84
C SER A 780 -32.21 -24.05 5.74
N ILE A 781 -31.97 -22.75 5.98
CA ILE A 781 -31.30 -21.84 5.02
C ILE A 781 -29.76 -22.02 5.06
N ALA A 782 -29.23 -22.75 6.03
CA ALA A 782 -27.80 -23.08 6.13
C ALA A 782 -27.35 -24.28 5.27
N ASN A 783 -28.27 -24.99 4.60
CA ASN A 783 -27.97 -26.22 3.84
C ASN A 783 -28.21 -26.14 2.32
N VAL A 784 -28.44 -24.96 1.73
CA VAL A 784 -28.62 -24.83 0.27
C VAL A 784 -27.30 -24.55 -0.47
N SER A 785 -26.20 -25.20 -0.05
CA SER A 785 -24.95 -25.23 -0.82
C SER A 785 -24.51 -26.65 -1.22
N SER A 786 -25.40 -27.64 -1.18
CA SER A 786 -25.07 -29.02 -1.58
C SER A 786 -26.15 -29.74 -2.39
N ALA A 787 -27.17 -29.06 -2.89
CA ALA A 787 -28.20 -29.67 -3.72
C ALA A 787 -28.57 -28.80 -4.93
N ASP A 788 -27.66 -28.71 -5.90
CA ASP A 788 -28.00 -28.35 -7.28
C ASP A 788 -26.98 -28.96 -8.25
N ALA A 789 -27.04 -30.29 -8.38
CA ALA A 789 -26.32 -31.03 -9.42
C ALA A 789 -27.19 -32.07 -10.16
N SER A 790 -28.51 -32.09 -9.93
CA SER A 790 -29.41 -33.08 -10.57
C SER A 790 -30.68 -32.49 -11.22
N GLY A 791 -30.86 -31.16 -11.22
CA GLY A 791 -32.06 -30.50 -11.76
C GLY A 791 -31.98 -29.99 -13.22
N VAL A 792 -30.87 -30.20 -13.94
CA VAL A 792 -30.64 -29.57 -15.27
C VAL A 792 -30.97 -30.51 -16.46
N ALA A 793 -31.43 -31.74 -16.21
CA ALA A 793 -31.66 -32.71 -17.28
C ALA A 793 -33.10 -32.76 -17.85
N GLU A 794 -34.08 -32.01 -17.31
CA GLU A 794 -35.49 -32.23 -17.66
C GLU A 794 -36.28 -30.98 -18.11
N ALA A 795 -35.57 -29.89 -18.43
CA ALA A 795 -36.16 -28.66 -18.98
C ALA A 795 -35.73 -28.35 -20.44
N SER A 796 -35.18 -29.33 -21.16
CA SER A 796 -34.76 -29.19 -22.57
C SER A 796 -35.66 -29.94 -23.58
N LYS A 797 -36.86 -30.38 -23.16
CA LYS A 797 -37.72 -31.26 -23.99
C LYS A 797 -39.15 -30.77 -24.25
N MET A 798 -39.44 -29.48 -24.07
CA MET A 798 -40.77 -28.91 -24.37
C MET A 798 -40.70 -27.53 -25.04
N VAL A 799 -40.00 -27.41 -26.17
CA VAL A 799 -40.32 -26.39 -27.21
C VAL A 799 -39.86 -26.93 -28.57
N SER A 800 -40.66 -27.77 -29.21
CA SER A 800 -40.58 -27.97 -30.67
C SER A 800 -41.87 -28.66 -31.15
N ASP A 801 -42.92 -27.88 -31.34
CA ASP A 801 -43.99 -28.24 -32.26
C ASP A 801 -44.61 -26.93 -32.77
N ASP A 802 -44.25 -26.56 -34.00
CA ASP A 802 -45.15 -25.97 -35.00
C ASP A 802 -44.38 -25.50 -36.26
N GLY A 803 -44.72 -26.12 -37.39
CA GLY A 803 -45.08 -25.36 -38.60
C GLY A 803 -44.01 -25.04 -39.65
N ASP A 804 -43.82 -25.98 -40.59
CA ASP A 804 -43.74 -25.80 -42.06
C ASP A 804 -43.08 -24.53 -42.67
N SER A 805 -41.99 -24.72 -43.44
CA SER A 805 -42.07 -24.86 -44.93
C SER A 805 -40.75 -24.55 -45.67
N ASN A 806 -40.47 -25.40 -46.66
CA ASN A 806 -39.73 -25.15 -47.92
C ASN A 806 -38.20 -24.98 -47.97
N SER A 807 -37.58 -26.11 -48.34
CA SER A 807 -36.97 -26.35 -49.67
C SER A 807 -35.47 -26.11 -49.91
N ARG A 808 -34.81 -27.22 -50.35
CA ARG A 808 -33.64 -27.36 -51.25
C ARG A 808 -32.29 -26.83 -50.72
N GLY A 809 -31.19 -27.57 -50.70
CA GLY A 809 -30.83 -28.92 -51.18
C GLY A 809 -29.29 -29.06 -51.11
N SER A 810 -28.79 -30.30 -51.01
CA SER A 810 -27.45 -30.83 -51.41
C SER A 810 -26.20 -30.00 -51.08
N SER A 811 -25.11 -30.50 -50.49
CA SER A 811 -24.43 -31.78 -50.63
C SER A 811 -23.25 -31.84 -49.65
N GLU A 812 -22.87 -33.06 -49.31
CA GLU A 812 -21.82 -33.51 -48.39
C GLU A 812 -20.36 -33.38 -48.98
N PRO A 813 -19.28 -33.87 -48.33
CA PRO A 813 -18.23 -33.07 -47.67
C PRO A 813 -16.83 -33.22 -48.33
N LYS A 814 -15.83 -32.42 -47.91
CA LYS A 814 -14.40 -32.77 -48.05
C LYS A 814 -13.51 -32.19 -46.94
N GLU A 815 -12.67 -33.06 -46.39
CA GLU A 815 -11.49 -32.82 -45.56
C GLU A 815 -10.43 -31.98 -46.30
N GLU A 816 -9.72 -31.09 -45.59
CA GLU A 816 -8.26 -31.17 -45.35
C GLU A 816 -7.67 -29.87 -44.75
N GLU A 817 -6.77 -30.10 -43.78
CA GLU A 817 -5.55 -29.36 -43.41
C GLU A 817 -5.54 -27.92 -42.84
N ASN A 818 -5.05 -27.89 -41.59
CA ASN A 818 -4.28 -26.86 -40.90
C ASN A 818 -3.49 -25.88 -41.80
N LYS A 819 -3.67 -24.58 -41.55
CA LYS A 819 -2.56 -23.61 -41.45
C LYS A 819 -2.99 -22.33 -40.74
N ALA A 820 -2.04 -21.80 -39.98
CA ALA A 820 -2.13 -20.64 -39.11
C ALA A 820 -2.42 -19.32 -39.85
N GLU A 821 -3.34 -18.53 -39.31
CA GLU A 821 -3.48 -17.08 -39.48
C GLU A 821 -3.88 -16.54 -38.08
N GLY A 822 -3.17 -15.59 -37.46
CA GLY A 822 -3.06 -14.22 -37.95
C GLY A 822 -4.25 -13.38 -37.46
N HIS A 823 -4.58 -13.40 -36.17
CA HIS A 823 -5.66 -12.57 -35.62
C HIS A 823 -5.17 -11.13 -35.38
N SER A 824 -5.31 -10.30 -36.41
CA SER A 824 -5.51 -8.85 -36.26
C SER A 824 -6.87 -8.61 -35.61
N ILE A 825 -6.89 -8.20 -34.35
CA ILE A 825 -8.13 -7.75 -33.69
C ILE A 825 -8.35 -6.29 -34.06
N GLN A 826 -9.40 -6.06 -34.85
CA GLN A 826 -9.92 -4.74 -35.17
C GLN A 826 -10.40 -4.05 -33.89
N TRP A 827 -9.86 -2.85 -33.67
CA TRP A 827 -10.38 -1.87 -32.73
C TRP A 827 -11.79 -1.45 -33.16
N VAL A 828 -12.79 -1.85 -32.37
CA VAL A 828 -14.12 -1.25 -32.46
C VAL A 828 -14.11 -0.03 -31.56
N GLU A 829 -14.09 1.15 -32.19
CA GLU A 829 -14.50 2.41 -31.57
C GLU A 829 -15.89 2.24 -30.97
N LEU A 830 -16.01 2.37 -29.66
CA LEU A 830 -17.28 2.68 -29.02
C LEU A 830 -17.09 3.93 -28.17
N SER A 831 -17.50 5.04 -28.77
CA SER A 831 -17.79 6.32 -28.16
C SER A 831 -18.95 6.22 -27.16
N VAL A 832 -18.82 7.03 -26.09
CA VAL A 832 -19.79 7.41 -25.03
C VAL A 832 -19.55 6.73 -23.68
#